data_AF-A0A7C2LWP4-F1
#
_entry.id   AF-A0A7C2LWP4-F1
#
_cell.length_a   1.000
_cell.length_b   1.000
_cell.length_c   1.000
_cell.angle_alpha   90.00
_cell.angle_beta   90.00
_cell.angle_gamma   90.00
#
_symmetry.space_group_name_H-M   'P 1'
#
loop_
_entity.id
_entity.type
_entity.pdbx_description
1 polymer ?
#
loop_
_entity_poly.entity_id
_entity_poly.type
_entity_poly.pdbx_seq_one_letter_code
_entity_poly.pdbx_strand_id
1 'polypeptide(L)'
;MRWWIASAAVTLLGLIGSGCVFLPSQARAPVPALDVEALGLWADLLAAADRRYVDSLAFDRSSAHPHPELRRQLALAVARVRDPRAAPWARQLLADPDTAVRATAAFALAFVGDSSDVPRLAARLDDAPTVGAEAAFALGRLGGARAYAALVDWLNRASATTDSVGAVGAALLALVRFPRGADRAVIAHWLNHPEPSVRWRAVYAAVRRPDPAWAPRLLRLTDDPDPWVRALAWRGLTPTLVDSAGVSPDSVVQRLRRAVADPHMWPRLQAIRTAALYPPAAVQPWLAATLASGEPHARWALLESLPRTRTHAAWAEDIARIATDPTQPPALRALALEAWAGVDPASARRALAGAARTPAWRLRAAAARAAARVGDTATLTALRHDTDGRVAAAAWEVSVEIQGLDRFTQLSGLGHSDPWVRAVSARARAADPRPEELPLALEAYARAVADTLPDAALAAMDWLAALARRGAPAVAAWRQRFPLPDEPVRRVHALERFRPFDPGLPAPYPLPPQRSREELVALAQAAATTPARTLVLFVRSAGHDDSLVVELAARDAPRTVDHFRRLVARGFFDGQEWPRVVPNFVVQGGDSRGDTNGDPGVHVRDEFTRLRYNVGILGVALAGPDTGGSQFFITLTPQPHLDGTYTAWGRLRQGLDAAARLLPGDTLRTARIR
;
A
#
# COMPACT_ATOMS: atom_id res chain seq x y z
N MET A 1 14.89 -0.46 1.01
CA MET A 1 14.16 0.74 0.53
C MET A 1 12.94 0.99 1.44
N ARG A 2 13.08 1.74 2.55
CA ARG A 2 12.01 2.01 3.53
C ARG A 2 12.18 3.44 4.08
N TRP A 3 11.16 4.30 4.04
CA TRP A 3 11.22 5.71 4.52
C TRP A 3 9.81 6.37 4.78
N TRP A 4 9.18 6.06 5.93
CA TRP A 4 8.36 6.96 6.81
C TRP A 4 7.08 7.72 6.30
N ILE A 5 6.63 8.87 6.91
CA ILE A 5 5.51 8.97 7.92
C ILE A 5 4.68 10.31 7.73
N ALA A 6 4.09 11.28 8.52
CA ALA A 6 3.66 11.71 9.91
C ALA A 6 2.93 13.16 9.85
N SER A 7 2.56 13.97 10.93
CA SER A 7 2.52 15.52 10.99
C SER A 7 1.98 16.57 12.17
N ALA A 8 1.32 17.79 11.94
CA ALA A 8 0.69 19.06 12.68
C ALA A 8 -0.72 19.80 12.22
N ALA A 9 -1.84 19.94 12.96
CA ALA A 9 -3.14 20.48 12.41
C ALA A 9 -4.00 21.57 13.16
N VAL A 10 -4.16 22.76 12.53
CA VAL A 10 -5.32 23.72 12.53
C VAL A 10 -5.30 24.90 13.55
N THR A 11 -5.70 26.13 13.19
CA THR A 11 -7.01 26.79 13.50
C THR A 11 -6.97 28.28 13.03
N LEU A 12 -7.97 28.93 12.38
CA LEU A 12 -9.11 28.47 11.56
C LEU A 12 -9.16 29.28 10.22
N LEU A 13 -10.05 30.20 9.79
CA LEU A 13 -11.41 30.70 10.14
C LEU A 13 -11.99 31.43 8.88
N GLY A 14 -13.29 31.31 8.55
CA GLY A 14 -13.98 32.13 7.52
C GLY A 14 -15.02 31.38 6.66
N LEU A 15 -16.28 31.85 6.64
CA LEU A 15 -17.42 31.18 5.97
C LEU A 15 -17.88 31.92 4.70
N ILE A 16 -17.75 31.29 3.53
CA ILE A 16 -18.64 31.48 2.36
C ILE A 16 -18.90 30.10 1.74
N GLY A 17 -20.15 29.78 1.43
CA GLY A 17 -20.54 28.50 0.86
C GLY A 17 -20.42 28.45 -0.66
N SER A 18 -19.55 27.59 -1.18
CA SER A 18 -19.56 27.17 -2.59
C SER A 18 -20.11 25.75 -2.67
N GLY A 19 -21.27 25.58 -3.30
CA GLY A 19 -21.95 24.29 -3.38
C GLY A 19 -21.14 23.26 -4.18
N CYS A 20 -20.73 22.16 -3.55
CA CYS A 20 -20.25 21.00 -4.26
C CYS A 20 -21.40 20.44 -5.12
N VAL A 21 -21.32 20.61 -6.43
CA VAL A 21 -22.18 19.88 -7.38
C VAL A 21 -21.74 18.42 -7.36
N PHE A 22 -22.28 17.68 -6.40
CA PHE A 22 -22.30 16.23 -6.46
C PHE A 22 -23.09 15.84 -7.69
N LEU A 23 -22.39 15.41 -8.75
CA LEU A 23 -23.02 14.56 -9.75
C LEU A 23 -23.66 13.40 -8.99
N PRO A 24 -25.00 13.22 -9.06
CA PRO A 24 -25.62 12.08 -8.42
C PRO A 24 -24.97 10.82 -9.00
N SER A 25 -24.70 9.82 -8.16
CA SER A 25 -24.33 8.51 -8.69
C SER A 25 -25.46 8.09 -9.62
N GLN A 26 -25.19 8.00 -10.93
CA GLN A 26 -26.18 7.54 -11.90
C GLN A 26 -26.77 6.25 -11.36
N ALA A 27 -28.07 6.28 -11.06
CA ALA A 27 -28.77 5.12 -10.59
C ALA A 27 -28.70 4.09 -11.72
N ARG A 28 -27.79 3.12 -11.58
CA ARG A 28 -27.68 2.02 -12.53
C ARG A 28 -29.08 1.42 -12.64
N ALA A 29 -29.59 1.31 -13.86
CA ALA A 29 -30.85 0.64 -14.13
C ALA A 29 -30.85 -0.71 -13.39
N PRO A 30 -31.98 -1.10 -12.76
CA PRO A 30 -32.02 -2.28 -11.91
C PRO A 30 -31.55 -3.50 -12.70
N VAL A 31 -30.32 -3.93 -12.40
CA VAL A 31 -29.71 -5.11 -13.00
C VAL A 31 -30.62 -6.29 -12.66
N PRO A 32 -31.06 -7.10 -13.65
CA PRO A 32 -31.91 -8.25 -13.40
C PRO A 32 -31.37 -9.13 -12.26
N ALA A 33 -32.28 -9.73 -11.49
CA ALA A 33 -31.88 -10.70 -10.49
C ALA A 33 -31.15 -11.86 -11.18
N LEU A 34 -29.98 -12.24 -10.67
CA LEU A 34 -29.29 -13.43 -11.14
C LEU A 34 -30.13 -14.66 -10.74
N ASP A 35 -30.46 -15.47 -11.74
CA ASP A 35 -31.07 -16.78 -11.54
C ASP A 35 -30.09 -17.80 -10.94
N VAL A 36 -30.59 -19.01 -10.66
CA VAL A 36 -29.83 -20.09 -10.01
C VAL A 36 -28.67 -20.59 -10.88
N GLU A 37 -28.80 -20.57 -12.22
CA GLU A 37 -27.71 -20.95 -13.13
C GLU A 37 -26.60 -19.88 -13.12
N ALA A 38 -26.97 -18.61 -13.24
CA ALA A 38 -26.02 -17.49 -13.23
C ALA A 38 -25.28 -17.37 -11.88
N LEU A 39 -25.95 -17.66 -10.76
CA LEU A 39 -25.33 -17.76 -9.43
C LEU A 39 -24.39 -18.97 -9.30
N GLY A 40 -24.77 -20.11 -9.90
CA GLY A 40 -23.91 -21.29 -9.99
C GLY A 40 -22.64 -21.02 -10.79
N LEU A 41 -22.78 -20.46 -12.00
CA LEU A 41 -21.66 -20.09 -12.86
C LEU A 41 -20.75 -19.04 -12.19
N TRP A 42 -21.30 -18.04 -11.48
CA TRP A 42 -20.46 -17.10 -10.72
C TRP A 42 -19.71 -17.80 -9.58
N ALA A 43 -20.31 -18.77 -8.88
CA ALA A 43 -19.59 -19.58 -7.90
C ALA A 43 -18.42 -20.36 -8.52
N ASP A 44 -18.61 -20.93 -9.71
CA ASP A 44 -17.58 -21.66 -10.45
C ASP A 44 -16.46 -20.72 -10.95
N LEU A 45 -16.80 -19.52 -11.42
CA LEU A 45 -15.82 -18.47 -11.74
C LEU A 45 -15.01 -18.01 -10.51
N LEU A 46 -15.65 -17.93 -9.33
CA LEU A 46 -14.96 -17.63 -8.07
C LEU A 46 -14.06 -18.79 -7.63
N ALA A 47 -14.45 -20.04 -7.87
CA ALA A 47 -13.61 -21.22 -7.63
C ALA A 47 -12.39 -21.26 -8.57
N ALA A 48 -12.57 -20.97 -9.87
CA ALA A 48 -11.51 -20.84 -10.85
C ALA A 48 -10.49 -19.75 -10.45
N ALA A 49 -11.00 -18.55 -10.11
CA ALA A 49 -10.20 -17.43 -9.63
C ALA A 49 -9.45 -17.72 -8.32
N ASP A 50 -10.09 -18.39 -7.36
CA ASP A 50 -9.46 -18.83 -6.10
C ASP A 50 -8.33 -19.83 -6.34
N ARG A 51 -8.59 -20.83 -7.17
CA ARG A 51 -7.66 -21.94 -7.44
C ARG A 51 -6.56 -21.57 -8.45
N ARG A 52 -6.59 -20.37 -9.04
CA ARG A 52 -5.74 -19.96 -10.18
C ARG A 52 -5.79 -21.01 -11.32
N TYR A 53 -7.01 -21.38 -11.71
CA TYR A 53 -7.30 -22.45 -12.68
C TYR A 53 -8.20 -21.95 -13.82
N VAL A 54 -7.97 -22.44 -15.04
CA VAL A 54 -8.84 -22.16 -16.21
C VAL A 54 -9.89 -23.25 -16.30
N ASP A 55 -11.12 -22.94 -15.89
CA ASP A 55 -12.29 -23.80 -16.10
C ASP A 55 -12.96 -23.42 -17.42
N SER A 56 -12.57 -24.08 -18.51
CA SER A 56 -13.08 -23.77 -19.84
C SER A 56 -14.61 -23.89 -19.92
N LEU A 57 -15.22 -24.89 -19.26
CA LEU A 57 -16.67 -25.12 -19.34
C LEU A 57 -17.45 -24.00 -18.64
N ALA A 58 -17.01 -23.60 -17.44
CA ALA A 58 -17.59 -22.46 -16.74
C ALA A 58 -17.34 -21.15 -17.51
N PHE A 59 -16.18 -20.99 -18.15
CA PHE A 59 -15.81 -19.79 -18.89
C PHE A 59 -16.61 -19.67 -20.21
N ASP A 60 -16.75 -20.74 -20.98
CA ASP A 60 -17.53 -20.77 -22.22
C ASP A 60 -19.00 -20.42 -21.94
N ARG A 61 -19.64 -21.12 -20.99
CA ARG A 61 -21.02 -20.85 -20.56
C ARG A 61 -21.19 -19.42 -20.05
N SER A 62 -20.27 -18.94 -19.22
CA SER A 62 -20.32 -17.57 -18.70
C SER A 62 -20.12 -16.52 -19.79
N SER A 63 -19.37 -16.81 -20.86
CA SER A 63 -19.09 -15.87 -21.96
C SER A 63 -20.29 -15.66 -22.89
N ALA A 64 -21.07 -16.72 -23.12
CA ALA A 64 -22.27 -16.69 -23.95
C ALA A 64 -23.54 -16.25 -23.19
N HIS A 65 -23.46 -16.16 -21.85
CA HIS A 65 -24.62 -15.91 -21.00
C HIS A 65 -25.26 -14.53 -21.26
N PRO A 66 -26.61 -14.43 -21.37
CA PRO A 66 -27.27 -13.16 -21.70
C PRO A 66 -27.04 -12.07 -20.65
N HIS A 67 -26.89 -12.43 -19.38
CA HIS A 67 -26.74 -11.47 -18.29
C HIS A 67 -25.33 -10.84 -18.22
N PRO A 68 -25.17 -9.51 -18.40
CA PRO A 68 -23.86 -8.87 -18.56
C PRO A 68 -22.99 -8.92 -17.31
N GLU A 69 -23.57 -8.92 -16.10
CA GLU A 69 -22.77 -9.06 -14.87
C GLU A 69 -21.99 -10.39 -14.85
N LEU A 70 -22.52 -11.50 -15.39
CA LEU A 70 -21.78 -12.76 -15.40
C LEU A 70 -20.60 -12.71 -16.37
N ARG A 71 -20.79 -12.11 -17.56
CA ARG A 71 -19.69 -11.84 -18.50
C ARG A 71 -18.63 -10.90 -17.89
N ARG A 72 -19.05 -9.94 -17.06
CA ARG A 72 -18.15 -9.07 -16.28
C ARG A 72 -17.37 -9.85 -15.22
N GLN A 73 -18.02 -10.79 -14.51
CA GLN A 73 -17.37 -11.66 -13.52
C GLN A 73 -16.39 -12.63 -14.19
N LEU A 74 -16.68 -13.12 -15.40
CA LEU A 74 -15.74 -13.90 -16.19
C LEU A 74 -14.46 -13.10 -16.49
N ALA A 75 -14.59 -11.84 -16.91
CA ALA A 75 -13.42 -10.99 -17.12
C ALA A 75 -12.63 -10.74 -15.81
N LEU A 76 -13.28 -10.58 -14.66
CA LEU A 76 -12.59 -10.55 -13.36
C LEU A 76 -11.91 -11.88 -13.00
N ALA A 77 -12.51 -13.02 -13.35
CA ALA A 77 -11.92 -14.34 -13.14
C ALA A 77 -10.68 -14.54 -14.01
N VAL A 78 -10.73 -14.20 -15.30
CA VAL A 78 -9.55 -14.21 -16.21
C VAL A 78 -8.40 -13.38 -15.61
N ALA A 79 -8.68 -12.18 -15.11
CA ALA A 79 -7.69 -11.31 -14.47
C ALA A 79 -7.03 -11.96 -13.23
N ARG A 80 -7.81 -12.75 -12.46
CA ARG A 80 -7.39 -13.40 -11.21
C ARG A 80 -6.74 -14.76 -11.41
N VAL A 81 -7.08 -15.48 -12.49
CA VAL A 81 -6.45 -16.77 -12.81
C VAL A 81 -4.99 -16.58 -13.22
N ARG A 82 -4.66 -15.46 -13.89
CA ARG A 82 -3.28 -15.09 -14.31
C ARG A 82 -2.59 -16.13 -15.23
N ASP A 83 -3.37 -16.93 -15.94
CA ASP A 83 -2.89 -17.93 -16.89
C ASP A 83 -3.07 -17.41 -18.32
N PRO A 84 -2.03 -17.41 -19.19
CA PRO A 84 -2.16 -17.02 -20.60
C PRO A 84 -3.24 -17.79 -21.38
N ARG A 85 -3.58 -19.02 -20.97
CA ARG A 85 -4.67 -19.81 -21.56
C ARG A 85 -6.04 -19.17 -21.37
N ALA A 86 -6.20 -18.28 -20.38
CA ALA A 86 -7.43 -17.53 -20.13
C ALA A 86 -7.63 -16.32 -21.08
N ALA A 87 -6.63 -15.97 -21.89
CA ALA A 87 -6.69 -14.80 -22.79
C ALA A 87 -7.85 -14.79 -23.81
N PRO A 88 -8.26 -15.93 -24.45
CA PRO A 88 -9.28 -15.91 -25.50
C PRO A 88 -10.61 -15.31 -25.07
N TRP A 89 -11.12 -15.68 -23.89
CA TRP A 89 -12.38 -15.16 -23.36
C TRP A 89 -12.31 -13.64 -23.10
N ALA A 90 -11.22 -13.12 -22.55
CA ALA A 90 -11.06 -11.67 -22.40
C ALA A 90 -10.91 -10.95 -23.75
N ARG A 91 -10.31 -11.57 -24.78
CA ARG A 91 -10.25 -11.02 -26.15
C ARG A 91 -11.62 -10.95 -26.81
N GLN A 92 -12.45 -11.98 -26.64
CA GLN A 92 -13.84 -12.01 -27.10
C GLN A 92 -14.67 -10.90 -26.42
N LEU A 93 -14.55 -10.75 -25.10
CA LEU A 93 -15.28 -9.74 -24.32
C LEU A 93 -14.84 -8.29 -24.57
N LEU A 94 -13.78 -8.02 -25.36
CA LEU A 94 -13.50 -6.68 -25.88
C LEU A 94 -14.54 -6.20 -26.91
N ALA A 95 -15.33 -7.10 -27.49
CA ALA A 95 -16.39 -6.80 -28.45
C ALA A 95 -17.80 -6.82 -27.84
N ASP A 96 -17.92 -6.93 -26.50
CA ASP A 96 -19.22 -7.04 -25.82
C ASP A 96 -20.08 -5.78 -26.02
N PRO A 97 -21.41 -5.90 -26.21
CA PRO A 97 -22.30 -4.74 -26.20
C PRO A 97 -22.24 -3.94 -24.88
N ASP A 98 -22.04 -4.60 -23.74
CA ASP A 98 -21.98 -3.94 -22.44
C ASP A 98 -20.61 -3.27 -22.19
N THR A 99 -20.64 -1.96 -22.00
CA THR A 99 -19.48 -1.10 -21.75
C THR A 99 -18.71 -1.48 -20.47
N ALA A 100 -19.40 -1.95 -19.42
CA ALA A 100 -18.74 -2.41 -18.20
C ALA A 100 -18.10 -3.80 -18.38
N VAL A 101 -18.60 -4.64 -19.27
CA VAL A 101 -17.94 -5.88 -19.71
C VAL A 101 -16.68 -5.54 -20.52
N ARG A 102 -16.77 -4.74 -21.59
CA ARG A 102 -15.58 -4.32 -22.39
C ARG A 102 -14.47 -3.70 -21.53
N ALA A 103 -14.83 -2.82 -20.60
CA ALA A 103 -13.86 -2.21 -19.69
C ALA A 103 -13.21 -3.23 -18.75
N THR A 104 -13.94 -4.27 -18.32
CA THR A 104 -13.39 -5.34 -17.47
C THR A 104 -12.56 -6.33 -18.28
N ALA A 105 -12.88 -6.56 -19.55
CA ALA A 105 -12.09 -7.34 -20.48
C ALA A 105 -10.72 -6.68 -20.77
N ALA A 106 -10.72 -5.36 -21.04
CA ALA A 106 -9.49 -4.58 -21.18
C ALA A 106 -8.62 -4.63 -19.91
N PHE A 107 -9.24 -4.48 -18.73
CA PHE A 107 -8.57 -4.68 -17.44
C PHE A 107 -7.95 -6.08 -17.31
N ALA A 108 -8.65 -7.14 -17.71
CA ALA A 108 -8.20 -8.51 -17.54
C ALA A 108 -6.94 -8.84 -18.33
N LEU A 109 -6.84 -8.37 -19.57
CA LEU A 109 -5.66 -8.57 -20.42
C LEU A 109 -4.38 -7.96 -19.81
N ALA A 110 -4.51 -6.93 -18.98
CA ALA A 110 -3.42 -6.34 -18.20
C ALA A 110 -2.77 -7.31 -17.19
N PHE A 111 -3.46 -8.36 -16.77
CA PHE A 111 -2.97 -9.39 -15.82
C PHE A 111 -2.62 -10.71 -16.50
N VAL A 112 -3.19 -10.97 -17.69
CA VAL A 112 -2.77 -12.03 -18.61
C VAL A 112 -1.34 -11.78 -19.12
N GLY A 113 -0.99 -10.52 -19.42
CA GLY A 113 0.39 -10.12 -19.72
C GLY A 113 0.85 -10.33 -21.18
N ASP A 114 -0.03 -10.74 -22.08
CA ASP A 114 0.33 -11.00 -23.48
C ASP A 114 0.51 -9.69 -24.30
N SER A 115 1.75 -9.38 -24.65
CA SER A 115 2.10 -8.21 -25.46
C SER A 115 1.48 -8.18 -26.87
N SER A 116 0.94 -9.29 -27.38
CA SER A 116 0.23 -9.35 -28.66
C SER A 116 -1.15 -8.66 -28.63
N ASP A 117 -1.68 -8.35 -27.44
CA ASP A 117 -2.94 -7.59 -27.28
C ASP A 117 -2.78 -6.07 -27.35
N VAL A 118 -1.54 -5.55 -27.42
CA VAL A 118 -1.27 -4.11 -27.53
C VAL A 118 -2.07 -3.42 -28.66
N PRO A 119 -2.16 -3.97 -29.89
CA PRO A 119 -2.97 -3.35 -30.94
C PRO A 119 -4.49 -3.35 -30.63
N ARG A 120 -4.99 -4.42 -29.99
CA ARG A 120 -6.42 -4.55 -29.61
C ARG A 120 -6.78 -3.53 -28.55
N LEU A 121 -5.92 -3.35 -27.54
CA LEU A 121 -6.09 -2.36 -26.48
C LEU A 121 -5.91 -0.92 -27.00
N ALA A 122 -4.94 -0.67 -27.89
CA ALA A 122 -4.79 0.64 -28.54
C ALA A 122 -6.06 1.04 -29.31
N ALA A 123 -6.67 0.09 -30.03
CA ALA A 123 -7.96 0.28 -30.71
C ALA A 123 -9.19 0.38 -29.78
N ARG A 124 -9.00 0.44 -28.45
CA ARG A 124 -10.02 0.71 -27.43
C ARG A 124 -9.80 2.02 -26.66
N LEU A 125 -8.72 2.77 -26.93
CA LEU A 125 -8.46 4.07 -26.29
C LEU A 125 -9.54 5.12 -26.60
N ASP A 126 -10.10 5.04 -27.81
CA ASP A 126 -11.18 5.89 -28.34
C ASP A 126 -12.59 5.23 -28.19
N ASP A 127 -12.73 4.16 -27.39
CA ASP A 127 -14.04 3.59 -26.96
C ASP A 127 -14.60 4.42 -25.78
N ALA A 128 -15.77 4.07 -25.26
CA ALA A 128 -16.46 4.75 -24.17
C ALA A 128 -15.56 5.02 -22.95
N PRO A 129 -15.82 6.07 -22.12
CA PRO A 129 -14.85 6.65 -21.18
C PRO A 129 -14.16 5.66 -20.24
N THR A 130 -14.92 4.66 -19.76
CA THR A 130 -14.38 3.63 -18.85
C THR A 130 -13.62 2.51 -19.57
N VAL A 131 -13.89 2.27 -20.86
CA VAL A 131 -13.14 1.30 -21.68
C VAL A 131 -11.79 1.89 -22.07
N GLY A 132 -11.75 3.14 -22.54
CA GLY A 132 -10.50 3.84 -22.87
C GLY A 132 -9.55 3.98 -21.66
N ALA A 133 -10.08 4.28 -20.47
CA ALA A 133 -9.30 4.33 -19.24
C ALA A 133 -8.70 2.96 -18.85
N GLU A 134 -9.46 1.87 -19.03
CA GLU A 134 -8.98 0.52 -18.73
C GLU A 134 -7.99 0.02 -19.78
N ALA A 135 -8.20 0.34 -21.05
CA ALA A 135 -7.26 0.08 -22.14
C ALA A 135 -5.92 0.81 -21.93
N ALA A 136 -5.94 2.09 -21.53
CA ALA A 136 -4.75 2.85 -21.21
C ALA A 136 -3.99 2.27 -20.00
N PHE A 137 -4.70 1.87 -18.94
CA PHE A 137 -4.10 1.17 -17.79
C PHE A 137 -3.47 -0.17 -18.20
N ALA A 138 -4.11 -0.91 -19.11
CA ALA A 138 -3.66 -2.20 -19.60
C ALA A 138 -2.39 -2.08 -20.46
N LEU A 139 -2.38 -1.16 -21.43
CA LEU A 139 -1.18 -0.83 -22.22
C LEU A 139 -0.01 -0.45 -21.30
N GLY A 140 -0.25 0.37 -20.29
CA GLY A 140 0.75 0.71 -19.27
C GLY A 140 1.27 -0.49 -18.49
N ARG A 141 0.47 -1.54 -18.30
CA ARG A 141 0.86 -2.75 -17.53
C ARG A 141 1.56 -3.81 -18.40
N LEU A 142 1.16 -3.95 -19.66
CA LEU A 142 1.87 -4.78 -20.65
C LEU A 142 3.27 -4.23 -20.94
N GLY A 143 3.41 -2.90 -21.01
CA GLY A 143 4.69 -2.24 -21.19
C GLY A 143 5.31 -2.46 -22.59
N GLY A 144 6.62 -2.23 -22.68
CA GLY A 144 7.37 -2.36 -23.93
C GLY A 144 7.14 -1.22 -24.94
N ALA A 145 8.01 -1.16 -25.96
CA ALA A 145 8.06 -0.02 -26.89
C ALA A 145 6.77 0.18 -27.70
N ARG A 146 6.05 -0.90 -28.05
CA ARG A 146 4.78 -0.82 -28.81
C ARG A 146 3.65 -0.18 -27.99
N ALA A 147 3.52 -0.53 -26.70
CA ALA A 147 2.50 0.06 -25.85
C ALA A 147 2.85 1.52 -25.49
N TYR A 148 4.13 1.83 -25.33
CA TYR A 148 4.62 3.20 -25.16
C TYR A 148 4.23 4.08 -26.35
N ALA A 149 4.58 3.65 -27.58
CA ALA A 149 4.24 4.38 -28.81
C ALA A 149 2.72 4.58 -28.92
N ALA A 150 1.93 3.52 -28.79
CA ALA A 150 0.47 3.61 -28.86
C ALA A 150 -0.15 4.62 -27.87
N LEU A 151 0.37 4.72 -26.64
CA LEU A 151 -0.07 5.71 -25.65
C LEU A 151 0.36 7.13 -26.00
N VAL A 152 1.58 7.32 -26.49
CA VAL A 152 2.13 8.64 -26.87
C VAL A 152 1.46 9.17 -28.14
N ASP A 153 1.30 8.34 -29.17
CA ASP A 153 0.65 8.66 -30.44
C ASP A 153 -0.86 8.92 -30.27
N TRP A 154 -1.46 8.36 -29.22
CA TRP A 154 -2.83 8.68 -28.82
C TRP A 154 -2.91 9.98 -28.01
N LEU A 155 -2.07 10.17 -26.99
CA LEU A 155 -2.02 11.40 -26.19
C LEU A 155 -1.58 12.66 -27.00
N ASN A 156 -0.97 12.48 -28.17
CA ASN A 156 -0.67 13.56 -29.13
C ASN A 156 -1.89 14.04 -29.93
N ARG A 157 -2.89 13.17 -30.15
CA ARG A 157 -4.09 13.46 -30.98
C ARG A 157 -5.39 13.60 -30.19
N ALA A 158 -5.43 13.05 -28.98
CA ALA A 158 -6.59 13.12 -28.10
C ALA A 158 -6.83 14.56 -27.62
N SER A 159 -8.05 15.06 -27.82
CA SER A 159 -8.56 16.20 -27.05
C SER A 159 -9.21 15.66 -25.77
N ALA A 160 -9.02 16.32 -24.62
CA ALA A 160 -9.62 15.91 -23.35
C ALA A 160 -11.03 16.50 -23.17
N THR A 161 -11.97 16.04 -23.99
CA THR A 161 -13.40 16.22 -23.79
C THR A 161 -13.88 15.45 -22.55
N THR A 162 -15.11 15.71 -22.11
CA THR A 162 -15.75 15.01 -20.98
C THR A 162 -15.61 13.48 -21.07
N ASP A 163 -15.69 12.93 -22.29
CA ASP A 163 -15.63 11.49 -22.54
C ASP A 163 -14.20 10.92 -22.45
N SER A 164 -13.19 11.67 -22.90
CA SER A 164 -11.81 11.17 -22.97
C SER A 164 -10.95 11.52 -21.76
N VAL A 165 -11.35 12.46 -20.88
CA VAL A 165 -10.62 12.84 -19.65
C VAL A 165 -10.19 11.62 -18.80
N GLY A 166 -11.04 10.59 -18.71
CA GLY A 166 -10.72 9.35 -18.01
C GLY A 166 -9.57 8.57 -18.65
N ALA A 167 -9.59 8.44 -19.98
CA ALA A 167 -8.55 7.77 -20.77
C ALA A 167 -7.25 8.58 -20.80
N VAL A 168 -7.32 9.91 -20.97
CA VAL A 168 -6.15 10.82 -20.93
C VAL A 168 -5.47 10.73 -19.56
N GLY A 169 -6.26 10.77 -18.49
CA GLY A 169 -5.76 10.58 -17.13
C GLY A 169 -5.08 9.22 -16.92
N ALA A 170 -5.71 8.12 -17.37
CA ALA A 170 -5.14 6.78 -17.25
C ALA A 170 -3.84 6.61 -18.07
N ALA A 171 -3.78 7.18 -19.28
CA ALA A 171 -2.61 7.14 -20.14
C ALA A 171 -1.43 7.96 -19.56
N LEU A 172 -1.68 9.16 -19.03
CA LEU A 172 -0.66 9.96 -18.32
C LEU A 172 -0.08 9.20 -17.11
N LEU A 173 -0.93 8.49 -16.35
CA LEU A 173 -0.48 7.65 -15.25
C LEU A 173 0.27 6.40 -15.72
N ALA A 174 -0.10 5.83 -16.88
CA ALA A 174 0.58 4.71 -17.50
C ALA A 174 2.01 5.07 -17.97
N LEU A 175 2.26 6.31 -18.44
CA LEU A 175 3.60 6.76 -18.85
C LEU A 175 4.67 6.57 -17.76
N VAL A 176 4.30 6.55 -16.47
CA VAL A 176 5.22 6.31 -15.34
C VAL A 176 5.85 4.91 -15.36
N ARG A 177 5.26 3.94 -16.06
CA ARG A 177 5.75 2.55 -16.14
C ARG A 177 6.79 2.33 -17.25
N PHE A 178 7.10 3.35 -18.05
CA PHE A 178 8.03 3.26 -19.18
C PHE A 178 9.32 4.06 -18.93
N PRO A 179 10.45 3.72 -19.59
CA PRO A 179 11.67 4.52 -19.59
C PRO A 179 11.45 5.96 -20.10
N ARG A 180 12.42 6.85 -19.83
CA ARG A 180 12.43 8.20 -20.42
C ARG A 180 12.43 8.12 -21.95
N GLY A 181 11.63 8.97 -22.61
CA GLY A 181 11.47 9.00 -24.06
C GLY A 181 10.85 10.30 -24.55
N ALA A 182 10.33 10.32 -25.78
CA ALA A 182 9.81 11.52 -26.46
C ALA A 182 8.50 12.13 -25.89
N ASP A 183 7.95 11.60 -24.79
CA ASP A 183 6.68 12.07 -24.19
C ASP A 183 6.79 13.38 -23.40
N ARG A 184 7.98 14.00 -23.31
CA ARG A 184 8.16 15.31 -22.65
C ARG A 184 7.30 16.41 -23.25
N ALA A 185 7.13 16.44 -24.58
CA ALA A 185 6.24 17.42 -25.22
C ALA A 185 4.77 17.17 -24.84
N VAL A 186 4.36 15.91 -24.83
CA VAL A 186 3.01 15.44 -24.50
C VAL A 186 2.64 15.78 -23.06
N ILE A 187 3.49 15.41 -22.08
CA ILE A 187 3.28 15.74 -20.68
C ILE A 187 3.25 17.28 -20.49
N ALA A 188 4.12 18.02 -21.20
CA ALA A 188 4.15 19.48 -21.13
C ALA A 188 2.87 20.17 -21.64
N HIS A 189 2.15 19.58 -22.60
CA HIS A 189 0.83 20.04 -23.04
C HIS A 189 -0.19 19.87 -21.90
N TRP A 190 -0.34 18.63 -21.40
CA TRP A 190 -1.35 18.26 -20.40
C TRP A 190 -1.18 18.92 -19.02
N LEU A 191 0.01 19.45 -18.69
CA LEU A 191 0.23 20.23 -17.46
C LEU A 191 -0.61 21.50 -17.35
N ASN A 192 -1.07 22.09 -18.46
CA ASN A 192 -1.80 23.37 -18.47
C ASN A 192 -3.31 23.20 -18.72
N HIS A 193 -3.83 21.97 -18.63
CA HIS A 193 -5.21 21.65 -19.00
C HIS A 193 -6.24 22.26 -18.01
N PRO A 194 -7.41 22.79 -18.44
CA PRO A 194 -8.39 23.39 -17.53
C PRO A 194 -8.94 22.42 -16.48
N GLU A 195 -9.16 21.14 -16.82
CA GLU A 195 -9.65 20.12 -15.90
C GLU A 195 -8.55 19.67 -14.89
N PRO A 196 -8.73 19.90 -13.57
CA PRO A 196 -7.71 19.58 -12.57
C PRO A 196 -7.34 18.10 -12.49
N SER A 197 -8.28 17.20 -12.77
CA SER A 197 -8.02 15.76 -12.77
C SER A 197 -7.15 15.29 -13.93
N VAL A 198 -6.97 16.11 -14.97
CA VAL A 198 -5.92 15.91 -15.99
C VAL A 198 -4.59 16.48 -15.49
N ARG A 199 -4.57 17.73 -14.96
CA ARG A 199 -3.34 18.38 -14.50
C ARG A 199 -2.59 17.57 -13.45
N TRP A 200 -3.25 17.09 -12.40
CA TRP A 200 -2.52 16.36 -11.35
C TRP A 200 -1.91 15.05 -11.86
N ARG A 201 -2.52 14.42 -12.88
CA ARG A 201 -1.99 13.20 -13.51
C ARG A 201 -0.79 13.50 -14.41
N ALA A 202 -0.80 14.63 -15.12
CA ALA A 202 0.37 15.13 -15.85
C ALA A 202 1.51 15.51 -14.89
N VAL A 203 1.22 16.16 -13.76
CA VAL A 203 2.23 16.44 -12.71
C VAL A 203 2.75 15.14 -12.10
N TYR A 204 1.90 14.16 -11.79
CA TYR A 204 2.33 12.86 -11.29
C TYR A 204 3.29 12.17 -12.26
N ALA A 205 3.03 12.24 -13.57
CA ALA A 205 3.93 11.73 -14.61
C ALA A 205 5.29 12.47 -14.62
N ALA A 206 5.28 13.81 -14.62
CA ALA A 206 6.48 14.65 -14.60
C ALA A 206 7.34 14.43 -13.34
N VAL A 207 6.72 14.36 -12.16
CA VAL A 207 7.39 14.16 -10.87
C VAL A 207 7.98 12.75 -10.74
N ARG A 208 7.32 11.74 -11.31
CA ARG A 208 7.84 10.36 -11.37
C ARG A 208 8.91 10.16 -12.44
N ARG A 209 9.01 11.06 -13.43
CA ARG A 209 10.01 11.04 -14.51
C ARG A 209 10.76 12.38 -14.57
N PRO A 210 11.64 12.68 -13.59
CA PRO A 210 12.27 14.00 -13.47
C PRO A 210 13.06 14.39 -14.72
N ASP A 211 12.90 15.64 -15.15
CA ASP A 211 13.63 16.32 -16.22
C ASP A 211 13.77 17.79 -15.75
N PRO A 212 14.94 18.43 -15.87
CA PRO A 212 15.13 19.82 -15.43
C PRO A 212 14.10 20.82 -16.00
N ALA A 213 13.60 20.59 -17.22
CA ALA A 213 12.55 21.40 -17.84
C ALA A 213 11.18 21.32 -17.13
N TRP A 214 11.04 20.48 -16.09
CA TRP A 214 9.90 20.50 -15.18
C TRP A 214 10.02 21.56 -14.09
N ALA A 215 11.20 21.90 -13.56
CA ALA A 215 11.31 22.77 -12.38
C ALA A 215 10.61 24.14 -12.57
N PRO A 216 10.79 24.88 -13.69
CA PRO A 216 10.07 26.15 -13.89
C PRO A 216 8.56 26.00 -14.10
N ARG A 217 8.08 24.81 -14.51
CA ARG A 217 6.65 24.50 -14.67
C ARG A 217 6.02 24.13 -13.33
N LEU A 218 6.66 23.21 -12.59
CA LEU A 218 6.27 22.81 -11.25
C LEU A 218 6.24 24.02 -10.31
N LEU A 219 7.21 24.93 -10.40
CA LEU A 219 7.25 26.14 -9.58
C LEU A 219 6.02 27.04 -9.79
N ARG A 220 5.47 27.14 -11.00
CA ARG A 220 4.19 27.85 -11.24
C ARG A 220 2.99 27.06 -10.70
N LEU A 221 3.00 25.74 -10.84
CA LEU A 221 1.93 24.86 -10.33
C LEU A 221 1.90 24.77 -8.79
N THR A 222 2.84 25.40 -8.08
CA THR A 222 2.70 25.67 -6.64
C THR A 222 1.63 26.71 -6.31
N ASP A 223 1.15 27.48 -7.30
CA ASP A 223 0.03 28.44 -7.18
C ASP A 223 -1.30 27.91 -7.77
N ASP A 224 -1.37 26.64 -8.18
CA ASP A 224 -2.57 26.07 -8.82
C ASP A 224 -3.80 26.11 -7.87
N PRO A 225 -5.02 26.41 -8.35
CA PRO A 225 -6.21 26.38 -7.49
C PRO A 225 -6.46 25.00 -6.85
N ASP A 226 -6.10 23.90 -7.53
CA ASP A 226 -6.28 22.55 -6.99
C ASP A 226 -5.18 22.19 -5.95
N PRO A 227 -5.55 21.82 -4.71
CA PRO A 227 -4.59 21.56 -3.65
C PRO A 227 -3.75 20.29 -3.89
N TRP A 228 -4.24 19.33 -4.68
CA TRP A 228 -3.48 18.12 -5.02
C TRP A 228 -2.46 18.39 -6.14
N VAL A 229 -2.78 19.26 -7.10
CA VAL A 229 -1.80 19.80 -8.05
C VAL A 229 -0.69 20.55 -7.31
N ARG A 230 -1.02 21.45 -6.38
CA ARG A 230 -0.02 22.14 -5.53
C ARG A 230 0.84 21.15 -4.75
N ALA A 231 0.22 20.14 -4.11
CA ALA A 231 0.94 19.13 -3.33
C ALA A 231 1.92 18.31 -4.20
N LEU A 232 1.50 17.86 -5.38
CA LEU A 232 2.38 17.13 -6.29
C LEU A 232 3.48 18.04 -6.88
N ALA A 233 3.18 19.31 -7.17
CA ALA A 233 4.19 20.28 -7.59
C ALA A 233 5.29 20.44 -6.54
N TRP A 234 4.91 20.62 -5.27
CA TRP A 234 5.87 20.65 -4.14
C TRP A 234 6.68 19.38 -4.01
N ARG A 235 6.09 18.20 -4.25
CA ARG A 235 6.80 16.91 -4.23
C ARG A 235 7.86 16.79 -5.33
N GLY A 236 7.71 17.51 -6.44
CA GLY A 236 8.66 17.52 -7.55
C GLY A 236 9.86 18.45 -7.36
N LEU A 237 9.69 19.55 -6.62
CA LEU A 237 10.72 20.57 -6.39
C LEU A 237 11.75 20.13 -5.35
N THR A 238 12.53 19.10 -5.68
CA THR A 238 13.72 18.71 -4.91
C THR A 238 14.90 19.62 -5.25
N PRO A 239 15.86 19.85 -4.31
CA PRO A 239 17.06 20.62 -4.60
C PRO A 239 17.77 20.15 -5.86
N THR A 240 18.04 18.84 -5.98
CA THR A 240 18.71 18.24 -7.14
C THR A 240 18.02 18.54 -8.49
N LEU A 241 16.68 18.62 -8.53
CA LEU A 241 15.97 18.98 -9.77
C LEU A 241 16.07 20.47 -10.08
N VAL A 242 16.03 21.31 -9.05
CA VAL A 242 16.09 22.77 -9.11
C VAL A 242 17.50 23.24 -9.51
N ASP A 243 18.53 22.68 -8.88
CA ASP A 243 19.94 22.88 -9.21
C ASP A 243 20.22 22.47 -10.68
N SER A 244 19.77 21.27 -11.08
CA SER A 244 19.92 20.77 -12.46
C SER A 244 19.18 21.60 -13.52
N ALA A 245 18.23 22.45 -13.10
CA ALA A 245 17.46 23.32 -13.98
C ALA A 245 17.95 24.77 -14.03
N GLY A 246 19.02 25.11 -13.28
CA GLY A 246 19.48 26.49 -13.14
C GLY A 246 18.46 27.42 -12.46
N VAL A 247 17.48 26.86 -11.73
CA VAL A 247 16.48 27.64 -11.00
C VAL A 247 17.07 28.01 -9.64
N SER A 248 17.04 29.29 -9.26
CA SER A 248 17.54 29.70 -7.95
C SER A 248 16.77 29.00 -6.81
N PRO A 249 17.47 28.35 -5.86
CA PRO A 249 16.85 27.81 -4.64
C PRO A 249 16.04 28.84 -3.87
N ASP A 250 16.47 30.12 -3.85
CA ASP A 250 15.78 31.20 -3.15
C ASP A 250 14.37 31.43 -3.70
N SER A 251 14.17 31.29 -5.02
CA SER A 251 12.85 31.39 -5.65
C SER A 251 11.90 30.29 -5.18
N VAL A 252 12.43 29.13 -4.78
CA VAL A 252 11.65 28.03 -4.19
C VAL A 252 11.40 28.30 -2.71
N VAL A 253 12.42 28.71 -1.95
CA VAL A 253 12.32 29.03 -0.51
C VAL A 253 11.33 30.16 -0.23
N GLN A 254 11.34 31.23 -1.03
CA GLN A 254 10.38 32.35 -0.91
C GLN A 254 8.92 31.90 -1.08
N ARG A 255 8.67 30.92 -1.94
CA ARG A 255 7.33 30.32 -2.16
C ARG A 255 6.97 29.31 -1.06
N LEU A 256 7.94 28.50 -0.62
CA LEU A 256 7.78 27.58 0.51
C LEU A 256 7.32 28.29 1.78
N ARG A 257 7.84 29.50 2.07
CA ARG A 257 7.41 30.34 3.21
C ARG A 257 5.88 30.53 3.30
N ARG A 258 5.19 30.59 2.15
CA ARG A 258 3.72 30.70 2.09
C ARG A 258 3.06 29.32 2.13
N ALA A 259 3.61 28.35 1.40
CA ALA A 259 3.02 27.02 1.28
C ALA A 259 3.08 26.18 2.57
N VAL A 260 4.03 26.40 3.48
CA VAL A 260 4.00 25.79 4.82
C VAL A 260 2.83 26.28 5.69
N ALA A 261 2.08 27.29 5.22
CA ALA A 261 0.84 27.79 5.83
C ALA A 261 -0.39 27.66 4.89
N ASP A 262 -0.34 26.80 3.86
CA ASP A 262 -1.49 26.58 2.96
C ASP A 262 -2.72 26.08 3.77
N PRO A 263 -3.92 26.64 3.56
CA PRO A 263 -5.12 26.20 4.28
C PRO A 263 -5.43 24.72 4.07
N HIS A 264 -5.17 24.18 2.86
CA HIS A 264 -5.35 22.76 2.61
C HIS A 264 -4.19 21.94 3.17
N MET A 265 -4.55 20.86 3.86
CA MET A 265 -3.58 19.93 4.44
C MET A 265 -2.58 19.42 3.39
N TRP A 266 -3.05 18.89 2.25
CA TRP A 266 -2.18 18.23 1.27
C TRP A 266 -0.97 19.06 0.80
N PRO A 267 -1.14 20.30 0.27
CA PRO A 267 0.00 21.12 -0.09
C PRO A 267 0.82 21.54 1.13
N ARG A 268 0.20 21.86 2.28
CA ARG A 268 0.92 22.25 3.51
C ARG A 268 1.94 21.20 3.95
N LEU A 269 1.53 19.93 4.07
CA LEU A 269 2.43 18.89 4.57
C LEU A 269 3.55 18.59 3.57
N GLN A 270 3.26 18.72 2.28
CA GLN A 270 4.25 18.42 1.25
C GLN A 270 5.23 19.58 1.06
N ALA A 271 4.79 20.83 1.21
CA ALA A 271 5.68 21.98 1.31
C ALA A 271 6.65 21.84 2.48
N ILE A 272 6.20 21.38 3.66
CA ILE A 272 7.06 21.17 4.82
C ILE A 272 8.11 20.07 4.57
N ARG A 273 7.67 18.90 4.07
CA ARG A 273 8.58 17.81 3.67
C ARG A 273 9.60 18.24 2.63
N THR A 274 9.20 19.11 1.69
CA THR A 274 10.09 19.65 0.66
C THR A 274 11.04 20.71 1.23
N ALA A 275 10.56 21.61 2.10
CA ALA A 275 11.37 22.66 2.72
C ALA A 275 12.52 22.10 3.56
N ALA A 276 12.31 20.98 4.25
CA ALA A 276 13.37 20.32 5.01
C ALA A 276 14.52 19.77 4.14
N LEU A 277 14.32 19.57 2.84
CA LEU A 277 15.38 19.19 1.90
C LEU A 277 16.33 20.36 1.58
N TYR A 278 15.91 21.60 1.83
CA TYR A 278 16.69 22.82 1.53
C TYR A 278 17.64 23.20 2.68
N PRO A 279 18.68 24.01 2.42
CA PRO A 279 19.68 24.38 3.41
C PRO A 279 19.06 25.04 4.67
N PRO A 280 19.46 24.64 5.91
CA PRO A 280 18.76 25.02 7.13
C PRO A 280 18.59 26.54 7.30
N ALA A 281 19.65 27.31 7.03
CA ALA A 281 19.68 28.76 7.25
C ALA A 281 18.56 29.54 6.55
N ALA A 282 18.03 29.03 5.43
CA ALA A 282 17.00 29.69 4.64
C ALA A 282 15.55 29.32 5.07
N VAL A 283 15.38 28.25 5.85
CA VAL A 283 14.06 27.69 6.23
C VAL A 283 13.86 27.51 7.75
N GLN A 284 14.93 27.59 8.55
CA GLN A 284 14.94 27.35 10.00
C GLN A 284 13.84 28.08 10.77
N PRO A 285 13.58 29.39 10.57
CA PRO A 285 12.60 30.10 11.41
C PRO A 285 11.18 29.57 11.29
N TRP A 286 10.78 29.14 10.08
CA TRP A 286 9.42 28.68 9.81
C TRP A 286 9.24 27.20 10.20
N LEU A 287 10.30 26.40 10.05
CA LEU A 287 10.31 25.00 10.46
C LEU A 287 10.47 24.83 11.99
N ALA A 288 11.17 25.74 12.68
CA ALA A 288 11.16 25.81 14.15
C ALA A 288 9.76 26.19 14.67
N ALA A 289 9.10 27.20 14.07
CA ALA A 289 7.70 27.52 14.38
C ALA A 289 6.76 26.33 14.08
N THR A 290 7.05 25.53 13.05
CA THR A 290 6.35 24.27 12.77
C THR A 290 6.58 23.23 13.87
N LEU A 291 7.78 23.10 14.45
CA LEU A 291 7.98 22.21 15.61
C LEU A 291 7.28 22.74 16.88
N ALA A 292 7.22 24.06 17.06
CA ALA A 292 6.57 24.68 18.20
C ALA A 292 5.03 24.55 18.19
N SER A 293 4.38 24.46 17.02
CA SER A 293 2.92 24.47 16.93
C SER A 293 2.24 23.27 17.65
N GLY A 294 1.15 23.53 18.38
CA GLY A 294 0.46 22.58 19.26
C GLY A 294 -0.44 21.56 18.57
N GLU A 295 0.10 20.80 17.63
CA GLU A 295 -0.63 20.53 16.39
C GLU A 295 -0.27 19.10 15.84
N PRO A 296 -1.18 18.30 15.20
CA PRO A 296 -0.84 16.93 14.67
C PRO A 296 -0.93 16.44 13.14
N HIS A 297 -1.35 17.16 12.06
CA HIS A 297 -1.12 16.87 10.57
C HIS A 297 -0.13 17.59 9.52
N ALA A 298 0.58 18.79 9.63
CA ALA A 298 1.96 19.35 9.26
C ALA A 298 3.41 19.11 10.00
N ARG A 299 3.63 18.97 11.34
CA ARG A 299 4.80 18.78 12.29
C ARG A 299 5.63 17.50 12.11
N TRP A 300 5.16 16.34 12.57
CA TRP A 300 5.96 15.13 12.71
C TRP A 300 6.43 14.51 11.36
N ALA A 301 6.06 15.07 10.19
CA ALA A 301 6.74 14.86 8.89
C ALA A 301 7.69 15.98 8.44
N LEU A 302 7.79 17.09 9.20
CA LEU A 302 9.10 17.70 9.41
C LEU A 302 10.01 16.65 10.07
N LEU A 303 9.60 16.05 11.20
CA LEU A 303 10.36 14.96 11.85
C LEU A 303 10.59 13.72 10.93
N GLU A 304 9.72 13.45 9.94
CA GLU A 304 9.96 12.44 8.87
C GLU A 304 11.25 12.72 8.10
N SER A 305 11.42 14.00 7.75
CA SER A 305 12.36 14.44 6.74
C SER A 305 13.77 14.65 7.29
N LEU A 306 13.88 15.07 8.56
CA LEU A 306 15.17 15.39 9.21
C LEU A 306 16.21 14.27 9.13
N PRO A 307 15.87 12.97 9.31
CA PRO A 307 16.90 11.94 9.37
C PRO A 307 17.48 11.54 8.01
N ARG A 308 17.02 12.18 6.92
CA ARG A 308 17.55 12.09 5.54
C ARG A 308 18.49 13.24 5.18
N THR A 309 18.58 14.28 6.00
CA THR A 309 19.18 15.57 5.63
C THR A 309 20.40 15.90 6.51
N ARG A 310 21.19 16.90 6.09
CA ARG A 310 22.48 17.25 6.77
C ARG A 310 22.21 17.84 8.17
N THR A 311 23.21 17.75 9.05
CA THR A 311 23.13 18.08 10.50
C THR A 311 22.31 19.34 10.85
N HIS A 312 21.04 19.14 11.22
CA HIS A 312 20.11 20.20 11.65
C HIS A 312 20.24 20.51 13.15
N ALA A 313 21.45 20.72 13.67
CA ALA A 313 21.69 20.97 15.10
C ALA A 313 20.79 22.09 15.69
N ALA A 314 20.47 23.08 14.85
CA ALA A 314 19.53 24.17 15.12
C ALA A 314 18.08 23.77 15.50
N TRP A 315 17.69 22.49 15.33
CA TRP A 315 16.38 21.97 15.75
C TRP A 315 16.48 20.91 16.86
N ALA A 316 17.69 20.54 17.31
CA ALA A 316 17.89 19.44 18.26
C ALA A 316 17.11 19.60 19.56
N GLU A 317 17.03 20.82 20.11
CA GLU A 317 16.33 21.10 21.37
C GLU A 317 14.80 20.96 21.22
N ASP A 318 14.21 21.49 20.15
CA ASP A 318 12.76 21.38 19.90
C ASP A 318 12.33 19.91 19.74
N ILE A 319 13.14 19.12 19.03
CA ILE A 319 12.91 17.68 18.84
C ILE A 319 13.06 16.94 20.18
N ALA A 320 14.10 17.26 20.97
CA ALA A 320 14.32 16.69 22.30
C ALA A 320 13.13 17.00 23.23
N ARG A 321 12.59 18.22 23.17
CA ARG A 321 11.39 18.65 23.92
C ARG A 321 10.19 17.78 23.54
N ILE A 322 9.91 17.60 22.25
CA ILE A 322 8.82 16.75 21.76
C ILE A 322 9.01 15.27 22.14
N ALA A 323 10.25 14.75 22.15
CA ALA A 323 10.53 13.37 22.55
C ALA A 323 10.33 13.14 24.06
N THR A 324 10.78 14.08 24.88
CA THR A 324 10.81 13.93 26.35
C THR A 324 9.49 14.30 27.03
N ASP A 325 8.77 15.32 26.54
CA ASP A 325 7.48 15.79 27.07
C ASP A 325 6.44 14.65 27.19
N PRO A 326 5.98 14.31 28.41
CA PRO A 326 5.02 13.22 28.63
C PRO A 326 3.60 13.52 28.15
N THR A 327 3.25 14.78 27.85
CA THR A 327 1.93 15.18 27.35
C THR A 327 1.75 14.91 25.86
N GLN A 328 2.84 14.77 25.09
CA GLN A 328 2.77 14.46 23.66
C GLN A 328 2.35 12.98 23.44
N PRO A 329 1.58 12.68 22.37
CA PRO A 329 1.19 11.30 22.04
C PRO A 329 2.40 10.34 21.94
N PRO A 330 2.33 9.11 22.48
CA PRO A 330 3.48 8.19 22.51
C PRO A 330 4.13 7.91 21.14
N ALA A 331 3.36 7.90 20.05
CA ALA A 331 3.90 7.75 18.69
C ALA A 331 4.66 9.00 18.20
N LEU A 332 4.19 10.20 18.54
CA LEU A 332 4.88 11.46 18.25
C LEU A 332 6.24 11.51 18.96
N ARG A 333 6.25 11.15 20.25
CA ARG A 333 7.47 11.08 21.07
C ARG A 333 8.46 10.04 20.55
N ALA A 334 7.96 8.85 20.19
CA ALA A 334 8.76 7.78 19.61
C ALA A 334 9.46 8.22 18.32
N LEU A 335 8.74 8.91 17.41
CA LEU A 335 9.37 9.45 16.21
C LEU A 335 10.38 10.56 16.53
N ALA A 336 10.03 11.49 17.43
CA ALA A 336 10.94 12.57 17.82
C ALA A 336 12.25 12.02 18.38
N LEU A 337 12.22 10.91 19.13
CA LEU A 337 13.43 10.23 19.61
C LEU A 337 14.30 9.68 18.46
N GLU A 338 13.70 9.02 17.47
CA GLU A 338 14.42 8.53 16.28
C GLU A 338 14.95 9.66 15.40
N ALA A 339 14.23 10.79 15.32
CA ALA A 339 14.66 11.98 14.61
C ALA A 339 15.82 12.68 15.34
N TRP A 340 15.73 12.83 16.66
CA TRP A 340 16.77 13.40 17.51
C TRP A 340 18.07 12.60 17.41
N ALA A 341 18.00 11.26 17.44
CA ALA A 341 19.14 10.37 17.22
C ALA A 341 19.80 10.50 15.83
N GLY A 342 19.13 11.14 14.86
CA GLY A 342 19.72 11.51 13.57
C GLY A 342 20.26 12.94 13.48
N VAL A 343 19.80 13.85 14.34
CA VAL A 343 20.12 15.28 14.32
C VAL A 343 21.21 15.64 15.34
N ASP A 344 21.13 15.07 16.55
CA ASP A 344 22.10 15.19 17.62
C ASP A 344 22.25 13.82 18.33
N PRO A 345 23.10 12.93 17.78
CA PRO A 345 23.36 11.61 18.36
C PRO A 345 23.89 11.65 19.79
N ALA A 346 24.63 12.71 20.17
CA ALA A 346 25.32 12.78 21.44
C ALA A 346 24.36 13.12 22.60
N SER A 347 23.44 14.05 22.38
CA SER A 347 22.40 14.37 23.37
C SER A 347 21.28 13.33 23.38
N ALA A 348 20.87 12.81 22.21
CA ALA A 348 19.89 11.73 22.12
C ALA A 348 20.33 10.50 22.91
N ARG A 349 21.61 10.10 22.82
CA ARG A 349 22.17 8.94 23.57
C ARG A 349 21.94 9.07 25.09
N ARG A 350 22.02 10.28 25.65
CA ARG A 350 21.79 10.52 27.10
C ARG A 350 20.34 10.27 27.51
N ALA A 351 19.37 10.42 26.61
CA ALA A 351 17.95 10.18 26.88
C ALA A 351 17.51 8.72 26.67
N LEU A 352 18.27 7.91 25.92
CA LEU A 352 17.88 6.54 25.57
C LEU A 352 17.59 5.64 26.78
N ALA A 353 18.42 5.71 27.82
CA ALA A 353 18.23 4.92 29.04
C ALA A 353 16.90 5.26 29.76
N GLY A 354 16.41 6.50 29.63
CA GLY A 354 15.09 6.90 30.14
C GLY A 354 13.96 6.39 29.25
N ALA A 355 14.09 6.57 27.93
CA ALA A 355 13.12 6.09 26.95
C ALA A 355 12.97 4.56 26.96
N ALA A 356 14.05 3.81 27.22
CA ALA A 356 14.06 2.36 27.36
C ALA A 356 13.34 1.83 28.61
N ARG A 357 12.97 2.69 29.58
CA ARG A 357 12.27 2.29 30.82
C ARG A 357 10.82 2.78 30.90
N THR A 358 10.28 3.39 29.85
CA THR A 358 8.89 3.88 29.84
C THR A 358 7.89 2.74 29.64
N PRO A 359 6.68 2.80 30.27
CA PRO A 359 5.63 1.80 30.02
C PRO A 359 5.17 1.76 28.55
N ALA A 360 5.27 2.88 27.83
CA ALA A 360 4.85 2.98 26.43
C ALA A 360 5.80 2.22 25.49
N TRP A 361 5.42 1.00 25.11
CA TRP A 361 6.21 0.10 24.26
C TRP A 361 6.74 0.76 22.97
N ARG A 362 5.96 1.64 22.33
CA ARG A 362 6.38 2.37 21.11
C ARG A 362 7.64 3.22 21.33
N LEU A 363 7.78 3.86 22.49
CA LEU A 363 8.99 4.60 22.84
C LEU A 363 10.17 3.66 23.13
N ARG A 364 9.96 2.49 23.72
CA ARG A 364 11.03 1.50 23.92
C ARG A 364 11.52 0.91 22.59
N ALA A 365 10.59 0.59 21.67
CA ALA A 365 10.91 0.15 20.31
C ALA A 365 11.64 1.25 19.49
N ALA A 366 11.26 2.52 19.65
CA ALA A 366 11.99 3.65 19.08
C ALA A 366 13.35 3.85 19.74
N ALA A 367 13.48 3.67 21.05
CA ALA A 367 14.75 3.72 21.77
C ALA A 367 15.72 2.64 21.25
N ALA A 368 15.24 1.46 20.86
CA ALA A 368 16.07 0.45 20.21
C ALA A 368 16.61 0.92 18.84
N ARG A 369 15.74 1.46 17.97
CA ARG A 369 16.14 2.00 16.66
C ARG A 369 17.10 3.19 16.78
N ALA A 370 16.85 4.08 17.74
CA ALA A 370 17.72 5.20 18.08
C ALA A 370 19.06 4.73 18.68
N ALA A 371 19.06 3.73 19.57
CA ALA A 371 20.26 3.12 20.15
C ALA A 371 21.17 2.52 19.07
N ALA A 372 20.61 1.77 18.11
CA ALA A 372 21.34 1.27 16.96
C ALA A 372 21.99 2.41 16.16
N ARG A 373 21.24 3.49 15.87
CA ARG A 373 21.72 4.66 15.12
C ARG A 373 22.85 5.44 15.82
N VAL A 374 22.86 5.49 17.15
CA VAL A 374 23.92 6.18 17.93
C VAL A 374 25.01 5.24 18.47
N GLY A 375 24.99 3.96 18.12
CA GLY A 375 25.96 2.97 18.60
C GLY A 375 25.85 2.60 20.09
N ASP A 376 24.68 2.80 20.72
CA ASP A 376 24.42 2.37 22.10
C ASP A 376 24.08 0.87 22.13
N THR A 377 25.13 0.05 22.16
CA THR A 377 25.03 -1.41 22.24
C THR A 377 24.45 -1.91 23.56
N ALA A 378 24.56 -1.12 24.65
CA ALA A 378 24.09 -1.50 25.98
C ALA A 378 22.55 -1.39 26.06
N THR A 379 21.98 -0.23 25.70
CA THR A 379 20.53 -0.05 25.62
C THR A 379 19.90 -1.02 24.61
N LEU A 380 20.53 -1.20 23.45
CA LEU A 380 20.02 -2.13 22.44
C LEU A 380 20.05 -3.60 22.91
N THR A 381 21.08 -4.00 23.64
CA THR A 381 21.18 -5.36 24.21
C THR A 381 20.12 -5.59 25.29
N ALA A 382 19.87 -4.63 26.18
CA ALA A 382 18.79 -4.72 27.14
C ALA A 382 17.41 -4.88 26.45
N LEU A 383 17.15 -4.10 25.40
CA LEU A 383 15.87 -4.10 24.67
C LEU A 383 15.65 -5.37 23.82
N ARG A 384 16.68 -6.15 23.47
CA ARG A 384 16.53 -7.51 22.88
C ARG A 384 15.90 -8.51 23.85
N HIS A 385 15.85 -8.20 25.14
CA HIS A 385 15.27 -9.01 26.21
C HIS A 385 14.07 -8.32 26.89
N ASP A 386 13.44 -7.33 26.22
CA ASP A 386 12.21 -6.70 26.69
C ASP A 386 11.05 -7.71 26.77
N THR A 387 10.18 -7.58 27.76
CA THR A 387 9.03 -8.48 27.96
C THR A 387 7.93 -8.25 26.93
N ASP A 388 7.89 -7.08 26.28
CA ASP A 388 7.02 -6.83 25.13
C ASP A 388 7.71 -7.32 23.85
N GLY A 389 7.16 -8.38 23.26
CA GLY A 389 7.70 -9.01 22.05
C GLY A 389 7.84 -8.06 20.85
N ARG A 390 7.10 -6.94 20.81
CA ARG A 390 7.20 -5.89 19.78
C ARG A 390 8.45 -5.02 19.97
N VAL A 391 8.87 -4.81 21.21
CA VAL A 391 10.10 -4.09 21.56
C VAL A 391 11.31 -4.98 21.32
N ALA A 392 11.25 -6.23 21.76
CA ALA A 392 12.26 -7.24 21.43
C ALA A 392 12.43 -7.35 19.91
N ALA A 393 11.34 -7.54 19.15
CA ALA A 393 11.33 -7.57 17.69
C ALA A 393 12.07 -6.38 17.07
N ALA A 394 11.73 -5.14 17.47
CA ALA A 394 12.37 -3.93 16.96
C ALA A 394 13.87 -3.88 17.30
N ALA A 395 14.28 -4.35 18.48
CA ALA A 395 15.68 -4.42 18.89
C ALA A 395 16.47 -5.49 18.12
N TRP A 396 15.87 -6.66 17.89
CA TRP A 396 16.47 -7.73 17.10
C TRP A 396 16.64 -7.33 15.62
N GLU A 397 15.64 -6.69 15.00
CA GLU A 397 15.70 -6.26 13.58
C GLU A 397 16.89 -5.31 13.34
N VAL A 398 17.02 -4.23 14.12
CA VAL A 398 18.15 -3.28 13.94
C VAL A 398 19.49 -3.81 14.42
N SER A 399 19.53 -4.74 15.39
CA SER A 399 20.78 -5.39 15.79
C SER A 399 21.34 -6.23 14.62
N VAL A 400 20.46 -6.90 13.86
CA VAL A 400 20.84 -7.63 12.64
C VAL A 400 21.19 -6.67 11.51
N GLU A 401 20.32 -5.72 11.17
CA GLU A 401 20.47 -4.88 9.96
C GLU A 401 21.62 -3.86 10.06
N ILE A 402 21.90 -3.31 11.24
CA ILE A 402 22.78 -2.13 11.40
C ILE A 402 24.10 -2.45 12.08
N GLN A 403 24.08 -3.27 13.15
CA GLN A 403 25.28 -3.53 13.96
C GLN A 403 26.01 -4.83 13.60
N GLY A 404 25.38 -5.75 12.88
CA GLY A 404 25.99 -7.02 12.50
C GLY A 404 26.28 -7.91 13.71
N LEU A 405 25.22 -8.33 14.42
CA LEU A 405 25.33 -9.31 15.52
C LEU A 405 26.20 -10.53 15.15
N ASP A 406 26.84 -11.11 16.16
CA ASP A 406 27.53 -12.39 16.04
C ASP A 406 26.56 -13.56 15.77
N ARG A 407 27.13 -14.67 15.29
CA ARG A 407 26.34 -15.83 14.86
C ARG A 407 25.57 -16.50 15.99
N PHE A 408 26.15 -16.58 17.18
CA PHE A 408 25.56 -17.25 18.34
C PHE A 408 24.36 -16.45 18.88
N THR A 409 24.50 -15.12 19.04
CA THR A 409 23.39 -14.25 19.41
C THR A 409 22.27 -14.32 18.38
N GLN A 410 22.57 -14.26 17.08
CA GLN A 410 21.55 -14.39 16.03
C GLN A 410 20.78 -15.72 16.08
N LEU A 411 21.43 -16.82 16.45
CA LEU A 411 20.79 -18.13 16.62
C LEU A 411 19.95 -18.21 17.91
N SER A 412 20.36 -17.57 19.01
CA SER A 412 19.58 -17.62 20.27
C SER A 412 18.19 -16.98 20.15
N GLY A 413 18.01 -16.00 19.25
CA GLY A 413 16.71 -15.42 18.92
C GLY A 413 15.71 -16.42 18.30
N LEU A 414 16.16 -17.56 17.74
CA LEU A 414 15.29 -18.66 17.32
C LEU A 414 14.58 -19.34 18.52
N GLY A 415 15.13 -19.20 19.73
CA GLY A 415 14.54 -19.68 20.98
C GLY A 415 13.39 -18.82 21.51
N HIS A 416 13.26 -17.56 21.05
CA HIS A 416 12.39 -16.54 21.63
C HIS A 416 10.88 -16.91 21.56
N SER A 417 10.07 -16.37 22.47
CA SER A 417 8.62 -16.62 22.56
C SER A 417 7.82 -15.97 21.43
N ASP A 418 8.07 -14.68 21.16
CA ASP A 418 7.46 -13.93 20.06
C ASP A 418 7.89 -14.51 18.67
N PRO A 419 6.95 -14.85 17.76
CA PRO A 419 7.27 -15.39 16.44
C PRO A 419 8.07 -14.44 15.54
N TRP A 420 7.88 -13.11 15.66
CA TRP A 420 8.57 -12.15 14.80
C TRP A 420 10.06 -12.06 15.13
N VAL A 421 10.44 -12.20 16.40
CA VAL A 421 11.87 -12.32 16.78
C VAL A 421 12.50 -13.56 16.11
N ARG A 422 11.80 -14.70 16.13
CA ARG A 422 12.27 -15.92 15.43
C ARG A 422 12.34 -15.71 13.92
N ALA A 423 11.38 -15.01 13.32
CA ALA A 423 11.37 -14.67 11.90
C ALA A 423 12.55 -13.77 11.51
N VAL A 424 12.87 -12.76 12.32
CA VAL A 424 14.06 -11.89 12.14
C VAL A 424 15.35 -12.71 12.22
N SER A 425 15.50 -13.57 13.23
CA SER A 425 16.65 -14.48 13.34
C SER A 425 16.78 -15.41 12.14
N ALA A 426 15.70 -16.06 11.71
CA ALA A 426 15.73 -16.97 10.56
C ALA A 426 16.02 -16.23 9.23
N ARG A 427 15.48 -15.02 9.03
CA ARG A 427 15.84 -14.13 7.90
C ARG A 427 17.34 -13.79 7.92
N ALA A 428 17.91 -13.53 9.10
CA ALA A 428 19.36 -13.31 9.26
C ALA A 428 20.21 -14.54 8.92
N ARG A 429 19.66 -15.77 8.93
CA ARG A 429 20.34 -17.00 8.49
C ARG A 429 20.09 -17.34 7.02
N ALA A 430 18.95 -16.96 6.46
CA ALA A 430 18.72 -17.02 5.01
C ALA A 430 19.66 -16.10 4.20
N ALA A 431 20.17 -15.02 4.82
CA ALA A 431 21.13 -14.10 4.21
C ALA A 431 22.57 -14.67 4.16
N ASP A 432 23.03 -15.31 5.24
CA ASP A 432 24.33 -16.01 5.31
C ASP A 432 24.13 -17.45 5.82
N PRO A 433 23.72 -18.39 4.96
CA PRO A 433 23.45 -19.78 5.36
C PRO A 433 24.72 -20.63 5.39
N ARG A 434 24.90 -21.46 6.43
CA ARG A 434 25.99 -22.45 6.48
C ARG A 434 25.47 -23.90 6.58
N PRO A 435 25.99 -24.87 5.79
CA PRO A 435 25.44 -26.22 5.70
C PRO A 435 25.25 -26.96 7.04
N GLU A 436 26.14 -26.74 8.01
CA GLU A 436 26.08 -27.35 9.34
C GLU A 436 24.85 -26.93 10.16
N GLU A 437 24.16 -25.85 9.78
CA GLU A 437 22.96 -25.34 10.47
C GLU A 437 21.66 -26.01 10.02
N LEU A 438 21.70 -26.97 9.09
CA LEU A 438 20.50 -27.66 8.60
C LEU A 438 19.59 -28.21 9.73
N PRO A 439 20.10 -28.84 10.81
CA PRO A 439 19.26 -29.25 11.94
C PRO A 439 18.49 -28.07 12.56
N LEU A 440 19.17 -26.94 12.80
CA LEU A 440 18.60 -25.73 13.40
C LEU A 440 17.54 -25.09 12.49
N ALA A 441 17.73 -25.12 11.17
CA ALA A 441 16.74 -24.64 10.20
C ALA A 441 15.48 -25.51 10.17
N LEU A 442 15.63 -26.84 10.27
CA LEU A 442 14.51 -27.78 10.37
C LEU A 442 13.77 -27.66 11.71
N GLU A 443 14.47 -27.37 12.81
CA GLU A 443 13.88 -27.13 14.13
C GLU A 443 13.16 -25.78 14.22
N ALA A 444 13.75 -24.72 13.67
CA ALA A 444 13.10 -23.41 13.54
C ALA A 444 11.79 -23.52 12.74
N TYR A 445 11.80 -24.30 11.64
CA TYR A 445 10.58 -24.60 10.90
C TYR A 445 9.59 -25.44 11.73
N ALA A 446 10.03 -26.52 12.37
CA ALA A 446 9.17 -27.39 13.18
C ALA A 446 8.41 -26.62 14.26
N ARG A 447 9.09 -25.70 14.96
CA ARG A 447 8.48 -24.81 15.96
C ARG A 447 7.51 -23.83 15.32
N ALA A 448 7.87 -23.25 14.17
CA ALA A 448 7.08 -22.20 13.54
C ALA A 448 5.83 -22.68 12.79
N VAL A 449 5.68 -23.98 12.52
CA VAL A 449 4.42 -24.54 11.98
C VAL A 449 3.25 -24.31 12.95
N ALA A 450 3.51 -24.34 14.25
CA ALA A 450 2.52 -24.15 15.32
C ALA A 450 2.15 -22.67 15.57
N ASP A 451 2.79 -21.71 14.88
CA ASP A 451 2.47 -20.29 15.03
C ASP A 451 1.17 -19.89 14.33
N THR A 452 0.46 -18.92 14.93
CA THR A 452 -0.65 -18.20 14.29
C THR A 452 -0.18 -17.22 13.21
N LEU A 453 1.06 -16.72 13.31
CA LEU A 453 1.70 -15.85 12.31
C LEU A 453 2.59 -16.70 11.38
N PRO A 454 2.44 -16.62 10.05
CA PRO A 454 3.21 -17.46 9.14
C PRO A 454 4.70 -17.07 9.06
N ASP A 455 5.06 -15.83 9.41
CA ASP A 455 6.38 -15.23 9.18
C ASP A 455 7.58 -16.04 9.67
N ALA A 456 7.49 -16.69 10.83
CA ALA A 456 8.58 -17.51 11.35
C ALA A 456 8.79 -18.77 10.49
N ALA A 457 7.71 -19.36 9.97
CA ALA A 457 7.76 -20.54 9.11
C ALA A 457 8.25 -20.16 7.70
N LEU A 458 7.77 -19.04 7.15
CA LEU A 458 8.24 -18.49 5.87
C LEU A 458 9.75 -18.16 5.94
N ALA A 459 10.20 -17.51 7.01
CA ALA A 459 11.61 -17.21 7.23
C ALA A 459 12.49 -18.47 7.35
N ALA A 460 11.98 -19.53 8.00
CA ALA A 460 12.67 -20.81 8.06
C ALA A 460 12.68 -21.55 6.71
N MET A 461 11.62 -21.44 5.89
CA MET A 461 11.61 -21.94 4.51
C MET A 461 12.63 -21.19 3.63
N ASP A 462 12.69 -19.86 3.73
CA ASP A 462 13.70 -19.03 3.05
C ASP A 462 15.13 -19.46 3.44
N TRP A 463 15.37 -19.79 4.71
CA TRP A 463 16.65 -20.30 5.20
C TRP A 463 16.97 -21.71 4.67
N LEU A 464 16.01 -22.65 4.69
CA LEU A 464 16.16 -23.99 4.11
C LEU A 464 16.47 -23.92 2.60
N ALA A 465 15.81 -23.03 1.86
CA ALA A 465 16.12 -22.79 0.45
C ALA A 465 17.46 -22.07 0.25
N ALA A 466 17.95 -21.30 1.23
CA ALA A 466 19.29 -20.72 1.22
C ALA A 466 20.39 -21.78 1.48
N LEU A 467 20.13 -22.74 2.36
CA LEU A 467 20.98 -23.91 2.59
C LEU A 467 21.04 -24.83 1.37
N ALA A 468 19.90 -25.06 0.69
CA ALA A 468 19.85 -25.82 -0.57
C ALA A 468 20.72 -25.18 -1.67
N ARG A 469 20.71 -23.83 -1.78
CA ARG A 469 21.60 -23.08 -2.68
C ARG A 469 23.10 -23.18 -2.32
N ARG A 470 23.45 -23.66 -1.13
CA ARG A 470 24.83 -23.97 -0.71
C ARG A 470 25.17 -25.47 -0.87
N GLY A 471 24.28 -26.28 -1.44
CA GLY A 471 24.49 -27.72 -1.65
C GLY A 471 24.11 -28.61 -0.46
N ALA A 472 23.54 -28.05 0.63
CA ALA A 472 22.99 -28.87 1.70
C ALA A 472 21.70 -29.59 1.24
N PRO A 473 21.41 -30.83 1.69
CA PRO A 473 20.22 -31.60 1.29
C PRO A 473 18.91 -31.10 1.95
N ALA A 474 18.78 -29.78 2.12
CA ALA A 474 17.79 -29.14 2.98
C ALA A 474 16.33 -29.41 2.60
N VAL A 475 16.02 -29.37 1.29
CA VAL A 475 14.67 -29.64 0.78
C VAL A 475 14.30 -31.11 0.93
N ALA A 476 15.24 -32.02 0.70
CA ALA A 476 15.00 -33.46 0.88
C ALA A 476 14.76 -33.81 2.36
N ALA A 477 15.60 -33.29 3.27
CA ALA A 477 15.43 -33.46 4.71
C ALA A 477 14.13 -32.83 5.24
N TRP A 478 13.71 -31.69 4.66
CA TRP A 478 12.41 -31.09 4.96
C TRP A 478 11.24 -31.97 4.49
N ARG A 479 11.27 -32.45 3.24
CA ARG A 479 10.23 -33.32 2.64
C ARG A 479 10.11 -34.68 3.35
N GLN A 480 11.19 -35.18 3.96
CA GLN A 480 11.17 -36.39 4.78
C GLN A 480 10.53 -36.17 6.16
N ARG A 481 10.60 -34.95 6.71
CA ARG A 481 10.16 -34.64 8.09
C ARG A 481 8.77 -33.97 8.16
N PHE A 482 8.34 -33.29 7.10
CA PHE A 482 7.12 -32.48 7.10
C PHE A 482 6.24 -32.73 5.86
N PRO A 483 4.90 -32.77 6.00
CA PRO A 483 4.00 -32.73 4.86
C PRO A 483 4.04 -31.36 4.17
N LEU A 484 3.58 -31.31 2.92
CA LEU A 484 3.28 -30.04 2.25
C LEU A 484 2.18 -29.29 3.03
N PRO A 485 2.37 -28.00 3.38
CA PRO A 485 1.36 -27.25 4.14
C PRO A 485 0.00 -27.21 3.44
N ASP A 486 -1.07 -27.31 4.21
CA ASP A 486 -2.44 -27.07 3.73
C ASP A 486 -2.77 -25.56 3.68
N GLU A 487 -2.19 -24.79 4.60
CA GLU A 487 -2.33 -23.34 4.67
C GLU A 487 -1.71 -22.68 3.40
N PRO A 488 -2.49 -21.94 2.59
CA PRO A 488 -2.08 -21.53 1.25
C PRO A 488 -0.80 -20.69 1.14
N VAL A 489 -0.56 -19.74 2.05
CA VAL A 489 0.60 -18.85 2.03
C VAL A 489 1.87 -19.67 2.24
N ARG A 490 1.92 -20.48 3.30
CA ARG A 490 3.04 -21.41 3.54
C ARG A 490 3.17 -22.45 2.43
N ARG A 491 2.06 -22.93 1.85
CA ARG A 491 2.07 -23.89 0.73
C ARG A 491 2.71 -23.32 -0.53
N VAL A 492 2.27 -22.14 -0.98
CA VAL A 492 2.82 -21.47 -2.18
C VAL A 492 4.28 -21.12 -1.96
N HIS A 493 4.61 -20.55 -0.81
CA HIS A 493 6.00 -20.21 -0.48
C HIS A 493 6.91 -21.45 -0.49
N ALA A 494 6.50 -22.57 0.13
CA ALA A 494 7.25 -23.82 0.06
C ALA A 494 7.46 -24.30 -1.38
N LEU A 495 6.41 -24.31 -2.21
CA LEU A 495 6.50 -24.80 -3.59
C LEU A 495 7.31 -23.85 -4.50
N GLU A 496 7.21 -22.53 -4.34
CA GLU A 496 8.04 -21.58 -5.10
C GLU A 496 9.51 -21.59 -4.66
N ARG A 497 9.80 -21.85 -3.38
CA ARG A 497 11.18 -21.93 -2.86
C ARG A 497 11.87 -23.27 -3.07
N PHE A 498 11.14 -24.39 -3.00
CA PHE A 498 11.75 -25.73 -2.95
C PHE A 498 11.76 -26.48 -4.29
N ARG A 499 10.84 -26.20 -5.21
CA ARG A 499 10.82 -26.84 -6.55
C ARG A 499 12.10 -26.71 -7.37
N PRO A 500 12.92 -25.64 -7.27
CA PRO A 500 14.23 -25.58 -7.94
C PRO A 500 15.24 -26.63 -7.46
N PHE A 501 15.01 -27.27 -6.30
CA PHE A 501 15.87 -28.29 -5.70
C PHE A 501 15.21 -29.67 -5.64
N ASP A 502 13.88 -29.73 -5.76
CA ASP A 502 13.10 -30.97 -5.87
C ASP A 502 12.01 -30.81 -6.95
N PRO A 503 12.32 -31.16 -8.21
CA PRO A 503 11.35 -31.13 -9.32
C PRO A 503 10.17 -32.09 -9.14
N GLY A 504 10.26 -33.05 -8.21
CA GLY A 504 9.19 -33.98 -7.84
C GLY A 504 8.17 -33.38 -6.87
N LEU A 505 8.28 -32.08 -6.54
CA LEU A 505 7.24 -31.32 -5.87
C LEU A 505 6.22 -30.75 -6.88
N PRO A 506 4.90 -30.82 -6.57
CA PRO A 506 3.84 -30.39 -7.49
C PRO A 506 3.94 -28.91 -7.84
N ALA A 507 3.38 -28.50 -8.97
CA ALA A 507 3.29 -27.09 -9.33
C ALA A 507 2.54 -26.29 -8.24
N PRO A 508 2.90 -25.01 -7.98
CA PRO A 508 2.19 -24.17 -7.02
C PRO A 508 0.73 -23.89 -7.42
N TYR A 509 0.36 -24.11 -8.68
CA TYR A 509 -0.98 -23.91 -9.22
C TYR A 509 -1.43 -25.19 -9.95
N PRO A 510 -2.71 -25.61 -9.87
CA PRO A 510 -3.81 -24.93 -9.18
C PRO A 510 -3.75 -25.09 -7.64
N LEU A 511 -4.23 -24.08 -6.93
CA LEU A 511 -4.29 -24.06 -5.47
C LEU A 511 -5.44 -24.95 -4.94
N PRO A 512 -5.34 -25.44 -3.68
CA PRO A 512 -6.48 -25.98 -2.96
C PRO A 512 -7.60 -24.93 -2.84
N PRO A 513 -8.89 -25.31 -2.98
CA PRO A 513 -10.01 -24.40 -2.75
C PRO A 513 -10.06 -23.97 -1.27
N GLN A 514 -10.34 -22.71 -0.99
CA GLN A 514 -10.50 -22.21 0.38
C GLN A 514 -11.94 -22.31 0.92
N ARG A 515 -12.91 -22.72 0.07
CA ARG A 515 -14.35 -22.73 0.38
C ARG A 515 -15.05 -23.87 -0.38
N SER A 516 -16.19 -24.32 0.16
CA SER A 516 -17.07 -25.26 -0.55
C SER A 516 -17.80 -24.59 -1.72
N ARG A 517 -18.45 -25.38 -2.60
CA ARG A 517 -19.24 -24.82 -3.71
C ARG A 517 -20.50 -24.13 -3.19
N GLU A 518 -21.13 -24.65 -2.14
CA GLU A 518 -22.30 -24.03 -1.49
C GLU A 518 -21.93 -22.66 -0.93
N GLU A 519 -20.79 -22.53 -0.27
CA GLU A 519 -20.29 -21.24 0.24
C GLU A 519 -20.00 -20.23 -0.87
N LEU A 520 -19.56 -20.69 -2.04
CA LEU A 520 -19.31 -19.82 -3.20
C LEU A 520 -20.61 -19.40 -3.90
N VAL A 521 -21.63 -20.26 -3.95
CA VAL A 521 -22.98 -19.89 -4.41
C VAL A 521 -23.63 -18.89 -3.45
N ALA A 522 -23.57 -19.15 -2.14
CA ALA A 522 -24.06 -18.21 -1.13
C ALA A 522 -23.31 -16.86 -1.17
N LEU A 523 -22.01 -16.89 -1.48
CA LEU A 523 -21.21 -15.68 -1.65
C LEU A 523 -21.59 -14.90 -2.92
N ALA A 524 -21.76 -15.58 -4.07
CA ALA A 524 -22.24 -14.97 -5.30
C ALA A 524 -23.64 -14.37 -5.13
N GLN A 525 -24.55 -15.08 -4.46
CA GLN A 525 -25.89 -14.59 -4.14
C GLN A 525 -25.84 -13.36 -3.24
N ALA A 526 -24.99 -13.37 -2.20
CA ALA A 526 -24.79 -12.22 -1.34
C ALA A 526 -24.23 -11.01 -2.12
N ALA A 527 -23.23 -11.22 -2.99
CA ALA A 527 -22.65 -10.17 -3.83
C ALA A 527 -23.64 -9.62 -4.87
N ALA A 528 -24.53 -10.46 -5.41
CA ALA A 528 -25.60 -10.07 -6.31
C ALA A 528 -26.65 -9.19 -5.60
N THR A 529 -27.18 -9.69 -4.48
CA THR A 529 -28.40 -9.17 -3.83
C THR A 529 -28.15 -8.09 -2.79
N THR A 530 -26.94 -7.97 -2.23
CA THR A 530 -26.60 -6.94 -1.23
C THR A 530 -26.70 -5.53 -1.84
N PRO A 531 -27.68 -4.68 -1.45
CA PRO A 531 -27.52 -3.24 -1.60
C PRO A 531 -26.34 -2.81 -0.72
N ALA A 532 -25.61 -1.76 -1.11
CA ALA A 532 -24.33 -1.30 -0.53
C ALA A 532 -24.22 -1.41 1.01
N ARG A 533 -23.90 -2.61 1.52
CA ARG A 533 -23.75 -2.86 2.95
C ARG A 533 -22.66 -1.95 3.47
N THR A 534 -23.00 -1.25 4.54
CA THR A 534 -22.24 -0.11 5.02
C THR A 534 -21.43 -0.56 6.21
N LEU A 535 -20.12 -0.68 6.00
CA LEU A 535 -19.16 -0.83 7.09
C LEU A 535 -19.00 0.53 7.77
N VAL A 536 -19.37 0.61 9.05
CA VAL A 536 -19.13 1.77 9.90
C VAL A 536 -17.99 1.45 10.85
N LEU A 537 -16.89 2.19 10.72
CA LEU A 537 -15.77 2.15 11.66
C LEU A 537 -15.92 3.32 12.63
N PHE A 538 -16.09 3.03 13.92
CA PHE A 538 -16.13 4.04 14.97
C PHE A 538 -14.71 4.29 15.46
N VAL A 539 -14.19 5.49 15.26
CA VAL A 539 -12.80 5.83 15.56
C VAL A 539 -12.73 6.90 16.66
N ARG A 540 -11.65 6.89 17.44
CA ARG A 540 -11.36 7.91 18.45
C ARG A 540 -10.00 8.52 18.22
N SER A 541 -9.97 9.84 18.03
CA SER A 541 -8.76 10.64 17.84
C SER A 541 -8.75 11.83 18.80
N ALA A 542 -7.66 12.04 19.53
CA ALA A 542 -7.52 13.15 20.50
C ALA A 542 -8.75 13.35 21.42
N GLY A 543 -9.32 12.24 21.94
CA GLY A 543 -10.51 12.24 22.81
C GLY A 543 -11.87 12.38 22.11
N HIS A 544 -11.90 12.74 20.82
CA HIS A 544 -13.13 12.91 20.03
C HIS A 544 -13.52 11.58 19.38
N ASP A 545 -14.82 11.26 19.36
CA ASP A 545 -15.38 10.10 18.66
C ASP A 545 -15.95 10.50 17.30
N ASP A 546 -15.51 9.83 16.24
CA ASP A 546 -15.88 10.03 14.84
C ASP A 546 -16.38 8.69 14.22
N SER A 547 -17.01 8.75 13.04
CA SER A 547 -17.39 7.55 12.29
C SER A 547 -16.99 7.62 10.81
N LEU A 548 -16.37 6.54 10.32
CA LEU A 548 -16.00 6.35 8.92
C LEU A 548 -17.03 5.43 8.27
N VAL A 549 -17.75 5.92 7.27
CA VAL A 549 -18.89 5.22 6.65
C VAL A 549 -18.47 4.71 5.27
N VAL A 550 -18.42 3.39 5.08
CA VAL A 550 -17.80 2.73 3.93
C VAL A 550 -18.79 1.86 3.17
N GLU A 551 -18.94 2.14 1.88
CA GLU A 551 -19.60 1.26 0.90
C GLU A 551 -18.68 0.09 0.56
N LEU A 552 -19.19 -1.14 0.73
CA LEU A 552 -18.45 -2.37 0.43
C LEU A 552 -18.58 -2.74 -1.06
N ALA A 553 -17.44 -2.97 -1.73
CA ALA A 553 -17.36 -3.30 -3.15
C ALA A 553 -17.66 -4.79 -3.43
N ALA A 554 -18.78 -5.30 -2.91
CA ALA A 554 -19.09 -6.73 -2.87
C ALA A 554 -19.13 -7.41 -4.26
N ARG A 555 -19.52 -6.69 -5.32
CA ARG A 555 -19.50 -7.20 -6.70
C ARG A 555 -18.11 -7.17 -7.36
N ASP A 556 -17.12 -6.55 -6.74
CA ASP A 556 -15.76 -6.49 -7.26
C ASP A 556 -14.80 -7.34 -6.42
N ALA A 557 -14.86 -7.28 -5.08
CA ALA A 557 -14.06 -8.12 -4.17
C ALA A 557 -14.96 -8.91 -3.20
N PRO A 558 -15.80 -9.85 -3.69
CA PRO A 558 -16.76 -10.58 -2.85
C PRO A 558 -16.09 -11.35 -1.70
N ARG A 559 -14.98 -12.05 -1.98
CA ARG A 559 -14.30 -12.93 -1.01
C ARG A 559 -13.64 -12.11 0.08
N THR A 560 -13.02 -10.99 -0.28
CA THR A 560 -12.47 -10.03 0.68
C THR A 560 -13.55 -9.33 1.49
N VAL A 561 -14.65 -8.88 0.87
CA VAL A 561 -15.77 -8.27 1.59
C VAL A 561 -16.38 -9.24 2.61
N ASP A 562 -16.56 -10.51 2.26
CA ASP A 562 -17.05 -11.52 3.21
C ASP A 562 -16.01 -11.89 4.29
N HIS A 563 -14.72 -11.89 3.97
CA HIS A 563 -13.65 -12.05 4.96
C HIS A 563 -13.72 -10.94 6.03
N PHE A 564 -13.69 -9.67 5.61
CA PHE A 564 -13.80 -8.54 6.53
C PHE A 564 -15.14 -8.52 7.27
N ARG A 565 -16.26 -8.88 6.62
CA ARG A 565 -17.57 -9.04 7.27
C ARG A 565 -17.53 -10.05 8.42
N ARG A 566 -16.84 -11.18 8.26
CA ARG A 566 -16.66 -12.20 9.32
C ARG A 566 -15.72 -11.72 10.44
N LEU A 567 -14.66 -10.97 10.12
CA LEU A 567 -13.81 -10.33 11.14
C LEU A 567 -14.59 -9.31 11.98
N VAL A 568 -15.43 -8.47 11.35
CA VAL A 568 -16.33 -7.54 12.05
C VAL A 568 -17.34 -8.29 12.92
N ALA A 569 -17.98 -9.35 12.38
CA ALA A 569 -18.98 -10.12 13.11
C ALA A 569 -18.44 -10.85 14.36
N ARG A 570 -17.12 -11.12 14.43
CA ARG A 570 -16.45 -11.69 15.62
C ARG A 570 -15.82 -10.64 16.55
N GLY A 571 -16.11 -9.34 16.36
CA GLY A 571 -15.56 -8.26 17.17
C GLY A 571 -14.04 -8.05 17.02
N PHE A 572 -13.40 -8.61 15.98
CA PHE A 572 -11.94 -8.69 15.88
C PHE A 572 -11.25 -7.31 15.95
N PHE A 573 -11.90 -6.28 15.44
CA PHE A 573 -11.38 -4.92 15.33
C PHE A 573 -11.61 -4.05 16.57
N ASP A 574 -12.41 -4.51 17.54
CA ASP A 574 -12.87 -3.69 18.65
C ASP A 574 -11.70 -3.35 19.60
N GLY A 575 -11.45 -2.06 19.81
CA GLY A 575 -10.37 -1.57 20.66
C GLY A 575 -8.96 -1.60 20.02
N GLN A 576 -8.81 -2.01 18.76
CA GLN A 576 -7.52 -1.98 18.08
C GLN A 576 -7.01 -0.55 17.87
N GLU A 577 -5.70 -0.39 17.79
CA GLU A 577 -5.07 0.89 17.42
C GLU A 577 -4.98 1.04 15.89
N TRP A 578 -4.82 2.27 15.42
CA TRP A 578 -4.25 2.56 14.11
C TRP A 578 -2.72 2.57 14.26
N PRO A 579 -1.98 1.50 13.93
CA PRO A 579 -0.52 1.43 14.16
C PRO A 579 0.27 2.37 13.25
N ARG A 580 -0.27 2.68 12.07
CA ARG A 580 0.47 3.34 10.98
C ARG A 580 -0.40 4.37 10.28
N VAL A 581 -0.08 5.64 10.51
CA VAL A 581 -0.69 6.77 9.81
C VAL A 581 0.40 7.55 9.06
N VAL A 582 0.19 7.74 7.77
CA VAL A 582 1.08 8.48 6.86
C VAL A 582 0.25 9.56 6.18
N PRO A 583 0.13 10.77 6.77
CA PRO A 583 -0.61 11.89 6.21
C PRO A 583 -0.13 12.24 4.78
N ASN A 584 -1.07 12.61 3.92
CA ASN A 584 -0.95 12.65 2.45
C ASN A 584 -0.76 11.30 1.74
N PHE A 585 -0.83 10.16 2.43
CA PHE A 585 -0.74 8.84 1.80
C PHE A 585 -1.91 7.93 2.23
N VAL A 586 -1.80 7.28 3.40
CA VAL A 586 -2.82 6.35 3.92
C VAL A 586 -2.90 6.37 5.45
N VAL A 587 -4.05 5.98 5.99
CA VAL A 587 -4.17 5.42 7.35
C VAL A 587 -4.31 3.91 7.25
N GLN A 588 -3.64 3.15 8.13
CA GLN A 588 -3.66 1.68 8.14
C GLN A 588 -4.02 1.17 9.54
N GLY A 589 -4.96 0.22 9.58
CA GLY A 589 -5.54 -0.38 10.78
C GLY A 589 -5.87 -1.87 10.54
N GLY A 590 -6.51 -2.51 11.52
CA GLY A 590 -6.82 -3.94 11.44
C GLY A 590 -5.67 -4.86 11.86
N ASP A 591 -4.74 -4.35 12.67
CA ASP A 591 -3.55 -5.03 13.17
C ASP A 591 -3.76 -5.45 14.63
N SER A 592 -3.72 -6.76 14.88
CA SER A 592 -3.92 -7.35 16.21
C SER A 592 -2.76 -7.14 17.20
N ARG A 593 -1.60 -6.66 16.74
CA ARG A 593 -0.40 -6.39 17.57
C ARG A 593 -0.12 -4.91 17.78
N GLY A 594 -0.51 -4.05 16.86
CA GLY A 594 -0.23 -2.60 16.89
C GLY A 594 1.19 -2.22 16.43
N ASP A 595 1.99 -3.18 15.95
CA ASP A 595 3.36 -3.02 15.42
C ASP A 595 3.46 -3.20 13.89
N THR A 596 2.33 -3.25 13.19
CA THR A 596 2.13 -3.62 11.78
C THR A 596 2.43 -5.08 11.42
N ASN A 597 2.71 -5.95 12.40
CA ASN A 597 3.04 -7.36 12.18
C ASN A 597 1.91 -8.33 12.63
N GLY A 598 0.75 -7.82 13.05
CA GLY A 598 -0.40 -8.64 13.47
C GLY A 598 -1.28 -9.11 12.31
N ASP A 599 -1.91 -10.25 12.52
CA ASP A 599 -2.68 -11.02 11.52
C ASP A 599 -3.89 -11.71 12.20
N PRO A 600 -4.96 -12.12 11.48
CA PRO A 600 -6.10 -12.82 12.06
C PRO A 600 -5.96 -14.35 12.09
N GLY A 601 -4.84 -14.89 11.59
CA GLY A 601 -4.56 -16.33 11.46
C GLY A 601 -5.23 -17.02 10.25
N VAL A 602 -5.79 -16.23 9.33
CA VAL A 602 -6.55 -16.69 8.16
C VAL A 602 -6.41 -15.70 7.01
N HIS A 603 -6.16 -16.17 5.79
CA HIS A 603 -5.85 -15.32 4.63
C HIS A 603 -6.87 -15.48 3.49
N VAL A 604 -7.20 -14.38 2.83
CA VAL A 604 -7.94 -14.34 1.57
C VAL A 604 -7.00 -14.00 0.41
N ARG A 605 -7.13 -14.74 -0.69
CA ARG A 605 -6.37 -14.53 -1.93
C ARG A 605 -6.80 -13.25 -2.65
N ASP A 606 -5.88 -12.61 -3.35
CA ASP A 606 -6.04 -11.31 -3.99
C ASP A 606 -7.10 -11.31 -5.10
N GLU A 607 -7.99 -10.32 -5.00
CA GLU A 607 -9.08 -10.04 -5.93
C GLU A 607 -8.80 -8.72 -6.63
N PHE A 608 -8.15 -8.75 -7.80
CA PHE A 608 -7.92 -7.53 -8.58
C PHE A 608 -9.24 -6.90 -9.03
N THR A 609 -9.42 -5.60 -8.77
CA THR A 609 -10.65 -4.86 -9.11
C THR A 609 -10.34 -3.62 -9.95
N ARG A 610 -11.36 -3.09 -10.65
CA ARG A 610 -11.28 -1.81 -11.36
C ARG A 610 -11.43 -0.58 -10.44
N LEU A 611 -11.53 -0.78 -9.12
CA LEU A 611 -11.71 0.29 -8.15
C LEU A 611 -10.37 1.01 -7.93
N ARG A 612 -10.15 2.09 -8.69
CA ARG A 612 -8.92 2.89 -8.64
C ARG A 612 -8.75 3.62 -7.31
N TYR A 613 -7.55 3.55 -6.74
CA TYR A 613 -7.12 4.19 -5.49
C TYR A 613 -7.06 5.72 -5.61
N ASN A 614 -8.22 6.35 -5.76
CA ASN A 614 -8.43 7.77 -5.54
C ASN A 614 -8.49 8.04 -4.02
N VAL A 615 -8.95 9.21 -3.60
CA VAL A 615 -9.20 9.51 -2.17
C VAL A 615 -10.32 8.62 -1.61
N GLY A 616 -10.17 8.15 -0.37
CA GLY A 616 -11.20 7.41 0.37
C GLY A 616 -11.41 5.96 -0.07
N ILE A 617 -10.42 5.29 -0.66
CA ILE A 617 -10.52 3.89 -1.10
C ILE A 617 -9.89 2.96 -0.07
N LEU A 618 -10.59 1.87 0.25
CA LEU A 618 -10.10 0.81 1.14
C LEU A 618 -9.37 -0.26 0.34
N GLY A 619 -8.10 -0.48 0.68
CA GLY A 619 -7.29 -1.59 0.21
C GLY A 619 -6.96 -2.58 1.33
N VAL A 620 -6.70 -3.84 0.98
CA VAL A 620 -6.09 -4.82 1.89
C VAL A 620 -4.58 -4.53 1.97
N ALA A 621 -4.01 -4.54 3.17
CA ALA A 621 -2.56 -4.48 3.36
C ALA A 621 -1.98 -5.91 3.28
N LEU A 622 -0.82 -6.04 2.64
CA LEU A 622 -0.24 -7.33 2.25
C LEU A 622 1.25 -7.41 2.67
N ALA A 623 1.67 -8.58 3.16
CA ALA A 623 3.08 -8.93 3.33
C ALA A 623 3.71 -9.48 2.03
N GLY A 624 2.87 -9.95 1.11
CA GLY A 624 3.19 -10.47 -0.23
C GLY A 624 1.91 -10.81 -1.00
N PRO A 625 1.99 -11.32 -2.24
CA PRO A 625 0.81 -11.79 -2.98
C PRO A 625 0.02 -12.82 -2.18
N ASP A 626 -1.31 -12.75 -2.22
CA ASP A 626 -2.22 -13.72 -1.57
C ASP A 626 -2.14 -13.79 -0.03
N THR A 627 -1.49 -12.81 0.62
CA THR A 627 -1.38 -12.68 2.09
C THR A 627 -2.47 -11.79 2.72
N GLY A 628 -3.67 -11.74 2.14
CA GLY A 628 -4.74 -10.85 2.59
C GLY A 628 -5.30 -11.23 3.96
N GLY A 629 -4.75 -10.64 5.03
CA GLY A 629 -5.25 -10.81 6.39
C GLY A 629 -6.27 -9.73 6.78
N SER A 630 -6.26 -9.33 8.05
CA SER A 630 -7.17 -8.33 8.63
C SER A 630 -6.71 -6.89 8.44
N GLN A 631 -5.45 -6.67 8.08
CA GLN A 631 -4.93 -5.31 7.93
C GLN A 631 -5.48 -4.66 6.65
N PHE A 632 -5.91 -3.41 6.78
CA PHE A 632 -6.46 -2.62 5.69
C PHE A 632 -5.96 -1.17 5.76
N PHE A 633 -6.04 -0.46 4.64
CA PHE A 633 -5.68 0.95 4.58
C PHE A 633 -6.75 1.78 3.85
N ILE A 634 -6.91 3.04 4.26
CA ILE A 634 -7.75 4.05 3.59
C ILE A 634 -6.82 5.10 2.96
N THR A 635 -6.99 5.39 1.68
CA THR A 635 -6.20 6.42 0.97
C THR A 635 -6.64 7.84 1.32
N LEU A 636 -5.67 8.69 1.71
CA LEU A 636 -5.90 10.12 2.02
C LEU A 636 -5.63 11.04 0.82
N THR A 637 -4.89 10.57 -0.18
CA THR A 637 -4.69 11.21 -1.51
C THR A 637 -4.69 10.11 -2.59
N PRO A 638 -4.80 10.42 -3.90
CA PRO A 638 -4.73 9.42 -4.96
C PRO A 638 -3.40 8.65 -5.03
N GLN A 639 -3.46 7.31 -5.10
CA GLN A 639 -2.31 6.39 -5.16
C GLN A 639 -2.29 5.47 -6.40
N PRO A 640 -2.10 6.00 -7.63
CA PRO A 640 -2.10 5.19 -8.87
C PRO A 640 -1.08 4.03 -8.96
N HIS A 641 -0.11 3.97 -8.03
CA HIS A 641 0.88 2.88 -7.96
C HIS A 641 0.38 1.65 -7.17
N LEU A 642 -0.78 1.75 -6.50
CA LEU A 642 -1.46 0.63 -5.83
C LEU A 642 -2.48 -0.06 -6.75
N ASP A 643 -2.87 0.61 -7.84
CA ASP A 643 -3.91 0.16 -8.79
C ASP A 643 -3.54 -1.17 -9.49
N GLY A 644 -4.31 -2.21 -9.19
CA GLY A 644 -4.04 -3.57 -9.67
C GLY A 644 -2.86 -4.26 -9.00
N THR A 645 -2.46 -3.79 -7.81
CA THR A 645 -1.43 -4.41 -6.96
C THR A 645 -2.04 -4.89 -5.64
N TYR A 646 -2.96 -4.11 -5.05
CA TYR A 646 -3.63 -4.43 -3.79
C TYR A 646 -5.14 -4.55 -4.02
N THR A 647 -5.78 -5.53 -3.38
CA THR A 647 -7.23 -5.75 -3.44
C THR A 647 -8.01 -4.55 -2.87
N ALA A 648 -8.68 -3.78 -3.75
CA ALA A 648 -9.50 -2.64 -3.37
C ALA A 648 -10.96 -3.08 -3.16
N TRP A 649 -11.45 -2.99 -1.92
CA TRP A 649 -12.66 -3.70 -1.44
C TRP A 649 -13.75 -2.78 -0.86
N GLY A 650 -13.52 -1.47 -0.77
CA GLY A 650 -14.53 -0.52 -0.32
C GLY A 650 -14.22 0.94 -0.64
N ARG A 651 -15.23 1.80 -0.47
CA ARG A 651 -15.15 3.26 -0.70
C ARG A 651 -15.78 4.00 0.48
N LEU A 652 -15.01 4.87 1.11
CA LEU A 652 -15.47 5.83 2.10
C LEU A 652 -16.49 6.80 1.46
N ARG A 653 -17.67 6.88 2.07
CA ARG A 653 -18.78 7.77 1.70
C ARG A 653 -18.95 8.94 2.67
N GLN A 654 -18.57 8.79 3.94
CA GLN A 654 -18.54 9.86 4.95
C GLN A 654 -17.35 9.67 5.90
N GLY A 655 -16.86 10.75 6.52
CA GLY A 655 -15.78 10.70 7.51
C GLY A 655 -14.36 10.86 6.95
N LEU A 656 -14.18 11.40 5.73
CA LEU A 656 -12.85 11.61 5.15
C LEU A 656 -11.96 12.50 6.04
N ASP A 657 -12.51 13.59 6.59
CA ASP A 657 -11.76 14.50 7.45
C ASP A 657 -11.39 13.85 8.79
N ALA A 658 -12.23 12.95 9.30
CA ALA A 658 -11.91 12.15 10.48
C ALA A 658 -10.77 11.16 10.20
N ALA A 659 -10.81 10.47 9.06
CA ALA A 659 -9.70 9.61 8.62
C ALA A 659 -8.41 10.43 8.40
N ALA A 660 -8.51 11.65 7.85
CA ALA A 660 -7.38 12.55 7.67
C ALA A 660 -6.81 13.07 9.01
N ARG A 661 -7.64 13.19 10.06
CA ARG A 661 -7.26 13.56 11.43
C ARG A 661 -6.63 12.44 12.27
N LEU A 662 -6.63 11.19 11.81
CA LEU A 662 -6.05 10.09 12.60
C LEU A 662 -4.53 10.25 12.82
N LEU A 663 -4.06 9.64 13.90
CA LEU A 663 -2.67 9.55 14.35
C LEU A 663 -2.34 8.11 14.75
N PRO A 664 -1.06 7.71 14.78
CA PRO A 664 -0.71 6.37 15.21
C PRO A 664 -0.91 6.23 16.73
N GLY A 665 -1.65 5.21 17.13
CA GLY A 665 -2.13 5.05 18.50
C GLY A 665 -3.50 5.67 18.79
N ASP A 666 -4.13 6.35 17.82
CA ASP A 666 -5.59 6.53 17.85
C ASP A 666 -6.29 5.17 17.75
N THR A 667 -7.54 5.07 18.17
CA THR A 667 -8.23 3.76 18.31
C THR A 667 -9.39 3.58 17.35
N LEU A 668 -9.51 2.37 16.82
CA LEU A 668 -10.72 1.82 16.22
C LEU A 668 -11.57 1.24 17.35
N ARG A 669 -12.51 2.04 17.87
CA ARG A 669 -13.34 1.67 19.02
C ARG A 669 -14.16 0.42 18.75
N THR A 670 -14.81 0.37 17.59
CA THR A 670 -15.55 -0.81 17.12
C THR A 670 -15.85 -0.71 15.62
N ALA A 671 -16.04 -1.84 14.97
CA ALA A 671 -16.51 -1.92 13.58
C ALA A 671 -17.91 -2.56 13.54
N ARG A 672 -18.81 -2.09 12.65
CA ARG A 672 -20.15 -2.65 12.47
C ARG A 672 -20.56 -2.70 11.00
N ILE A 673 -21.30 -3.72 10.61
CA ILE A 673 -21.98 -3.80 9.31
C ILE A 673 -23.43 -3.33 9.50
N ARG A 674 -23.91 -2.48 8.59
CA ARG A 674 -25.30 -2.04 8.46
C ARG A 674 -25.81 -2.38 7.06
#